data_AF-A0A396Q0D2-F1
#
_entry.id   AF-A0A396Q0D2-F1
#
_cell.length_a   1.000
_cell.length_b   1.000
_cell.length_c   1.000
_cell.angle_alpha   90.00
_cell.angle_beta   90.00
_cell.angle_gamma   90.00
#
_symmetry.space_group_name_H-M   'P 1'
#
loop_
_entity.id
_entity.type
_entity.pdbx_description
1 polymer ?
#
loop_
_entity_poly.entity_id
_entity_poly.type
_entity_poly.pdbx_seq_one_letter_code
_entity_poly.pdbx_strand_id
1 'polypeptide(L)'
;MVKYQELWNEENTNITERYDLVMERILEIPAENRVAEPYRAYFNQMAAFTAQIEELARMQLREDLDSLSLLELQKMNHSLYADILPEHYEESYADPAFAVRMLGADLGPLLSAFYAQFRAAIVFAYECRLTDITILCETLIEIYNMFEDGIPQARQVRDVLYWFFSDYTDVTLTYRIREQLDPDLSFAKDIIMESDLNDLRYLYRFGEYISDSELQIASYLNSLPEETIEKMASTYTEGYRKGFEVMGRDLSKKKTVSIRYELGFERMIRAAIRQFEEMGLEVILYRAAVWSVTMSPNRKIGYHGTSANMQFDYDHRYDQAIYLDKAFKERKLAVLRTAYENCKAKAAAYAGPAVVETFGEDGFEPKNKPEAYALSEKQEELQIAYSNEAMPVVNQYIPGDETSFTIIAFPVPAIGTDFAEIFHETIRINTLDYEEYKKIQQNLVDVLDQAAYVTVTGNAETGNETHMKISLHTLTDPAKQTNFENCVADVNIPVGEVFTSPVLAGTEGLLHVSQVYIGDFQFKNFRMEFKNGKITDYSCDNFADPEEGKKLIRQQILKNHDTLPMGEFAIGTNTTAYAVAKKYNIMDKFPILIAEKTGPHFAVGDTCYSWSEDSAVYNPDGKEIIARDNEISLLRKEDVSKAYFGCHTDITIPYSELGDITVVCSDGRKLPVIRNGRFVVTGTEKLNEELNATV
;
A
#
# COMPACT_ATOMS: atom_id res chain seq x y z
N MET A 1 -27.65 17.63 -1.32
CA MET A 1 -26.40 17.51 -0.56
C MET A 1 -25.99 18.89 -0.09
N VAL A 2 -25.42 18.96 1.10
CA VAL A 2 -24.67 20.10 1.64
C VAL A 2 -23.33 20.08 0.89
N LYS A 3 -22.88 21.21 0.32
CA LYS A 3 -21.57 21.22 -0.37
C LYS A 3 -20.47 20.88 0.63
N TYR A 4 -19.42 20.17 0.23
CA TYR A 4 -18.32 19.81 1.15
C TYR A 4 -17.73 21.02 1.90
N GLN A 5 -17.64 22.19 1.26
CA GLN A 5 -17.21 23.44 1.92
C GLN A 5 -18.07 23.81 3.14
N GLU A 6 -19.38 23.52 3.09
CA GLU A 6 -20.31 23.85 4.16
C GLU A 6 -20.04 23.06 5.45
N LEU A 7 -19.41 21.89 5.36
CA LEU A 7 -18.96 21.11 6.53
C LEU A 7 -17.92 21.87 7.36
N TRP A 8 -17.14 22.73 6.70
CA TRP A 8 -16.04 23.48 7.32
C TRP A 8 -16.44 24.91 7.68
N ASN A 9 -17.67 25.36 7.38
CA ASN A 9 -18.07 26.76 7.57
C ASN A 9 -17.91 27.25 9.02
N GLU A 10 -18.35 26.47 10.00
CA GLU A 10 -18.26 26.85 11.42
C GLU A 10 -16.79 26.93 11.86
N GLU A 11 -16.01 25.89 11.55
CA GLU A 11 -14.60 25.83 11.90
C GLU A 11 -13.79 26.94 11.23
N ASN A 12 -14.02 27.14 9.92
CA ASN A 12 -13.39 28.20 9.15
C ASN A 12 -13.76 29.58 9.70
N THR A 13 -15.04 29.82 10.06
CA THR A 13 -15.45 31.08 10.68
C THR A 13 -14.69 31.35 11.98
N ASN A 14 -14.49 30.31 12.80
CA ASN A 14 -13.79 30.43 14.08
C ASN A 14 -12.28 30.68 13.93
N ILE A 15 -11.64 30.21 12.85
CA ILE A 15 -10.20 30.36 12.63
C ILE A 15 -9.84 31.51 11.68
N THR A 16 -10.79 32.07 10.92
CA THR A 16 -10.52 33.06 9.86
C THR A 16 -9.67 34.24 10.32
N GLU A 17 -9.97 34.84 11.48
CA GLU A 17 -9.16 35.97 12.00
C GLU A 17 -7.70 35.57 12.23
N ARG A 18 -7.46 34.40 12.84
CA ARG A 18 -6.10 33.88 13.05
C ARG A 18 -5.42 33.55 11.74
N TYR A 19 -6.13 32.91 10.81
CA TYR A 19 -5.65 32.59 9.47
C TYR A 19 -5.20 33.85 8.72
N ASP A 20 -6.04 34.89 8.69
CA ASP A 20 -5.74 36.14 7.99
C ASP A 20 -4.50 36.83 8.61
N LEU A 21 -4.38 36.85 9.94
CA LEU A 21 -3.23 37.43 10.64
C LEU A 21 -1.91 36.70 10.36
N VAL A 22 -1.93 35.36 10.32
CA VAL A 22 -0.71 34.59 10.05
C VAL A 22 -0.30 34.69 8.58
N MET A 23 -1.28 34.75 7.66
CA MET A 23 -1.01 34.98 6.24
C MET A 23 -0.37 36.36 6.02
N GLU A 24 -0.99 37.42 6.56
CA GLU A 24 -0.44 38.79 6.48
C GLU A 24 1.00 38.82 7.00
N ARG A 25 1.25 38.22 8.18
CA ARG A 25 2.59 38.17 8.78
C ARG A 25 3.63 37.48 7.89
N ILE A 26 3.29 36.33 7.29
CA ILE A 26 4.22 35.59 6.44
C ILE A 26 4.53 36.35 5.15
N LEU A 27 3.52 37.02 4.56
CA LEU A 27 3.69 37.79 3.33
C LEU A 27 4.56 39.05 3.50
N GLU A 28 4.71 39.55 4.73
CA GLU A 28 5.63 40.65 5.04
C GLU A 28 7.11 40.22 5.08
N ILE A 29 7.40 38.95 5.40
CA ILE A 29 8.77 38.43 5.62
C ILE A 29 9.79 38.87 4.56
N PRO A 30 9.49 38.78 3.24
CA PRO A 30 10.46 39.16 2.21
C PRO A 30 10.89 40.63 2.25
N ALA A 31 10.06 41.52 2.79
CA ALA A 31 10.34 42.95 2.88
C ALA A 31 11.21 43.33 4.09
N GLU A 32 11.16 42.55 5.17
CA GLU A 32 11.71 42.97 6.48
C GLU A 32 13.22 42.86 6.58
N ASN A 33 13.85 41.96 5.82
CA ASN A 33 15.30 41.72 5.83
C ASN A 33 15.90 41.48 7.25
N ARG A 34 15.12 40.94 8.20
CA ARG A 34 15.52 40.73 9.60
C ARG A 34 16.38 39.48 9.80
N VAL A 35 16.17 38.47 8.96
CA VAL A 35 16.96 37.22 8.95
C VAL A 35 18.18 37.36 8.03
N ALA A 36 19.33 36.84 8.46
CA ALA A 36 20.56 36.84 7.66
C ALA A 36 20.59 35.73 6.59
N GLU A 37 21.38 35.94 5.54
CA GLU A 37 21.73 34.86 4.61
C GLU A 37 22.55 33.77 5.34
N PRO A 38 22.40 32.49 4.97
CA PRO A 38 21.61 31.95 3.86
C PRO A 38 20.11 31.68 4.19
N TYR A 39 19.69 31.81 5.45
CA TYR A 39 18.34 31.44 5.89
C TYR A 39 17.24 32.37 5.36
N ARG A 40 17.58 33.63 5.07
CA ARG A 40 16.65 34.56 4.42
C ARG A 40 16.10 34.01 3.11
N ALA A 41 16.94 33.37 2.29
CA ALA A 41 16.49 32.77 1.03
C ALA A 41 15.47 31.65 1.25
N TYR A 42 15.66 30.81 2.27
CA TYR A 42 14.68 29.78 2.67
C TYR A 42 13.34 30.39 3.06
N PHE A 43 13.33 31.38 3.96
CA PHE A 43 12.08 32.00 4.40
C PHE A 43 11.37 32.79 3.29
N ASN A 44 12.11 33.40 2.37
CA ASN A 44 11.52 34.03 1.19
C ASN A 44 10.83 33.00 0.28
N GLN A 45 11.42 31.81 0.12
CA GLN A 45 10.79 30.72 -0.64
C GLN A 45 9.55 30.19 0.08
N MET A 46 9.60 30.00 1.40
CA MET A 46 8.43 29.61 2.20
C MET A 46 7.30 30.62 2.11
N ALA A 47 7.61 31.92 2.19
CA ALA A 47 6.62 32.99 2.04
C ALA A 47 6.01 33.04 0.64
N ALA A 48 6.82 32.88 -0.40
CA ALA A 48 6.34 32.81 -1.78
C ALA A 48 5.43 31.60 -2.03
N PHE A 49 5.76 30.44 -1.45
CA PHE A 49 4.90 29.27 -1.53
C PHE A 49 3.61 29.45 -0.72
N THR A 50 3.70 30.04 0.48
CA THR A 50 2.52 30.38 1.31
C THR A 50 1.56 31.32 0.57
N ALA A 51 2.07 32.29 -0.20
CA ALA A 51 1.25 33.16 -1.03
C ALA A 51 0.43 32.38 -2.07
N GLN A 52 1.03 31.36 -2.70
CA GLN A 52 0.31 30.49 -3.65
C GLN A 52 -0.78 29.67 -2.95
N ILE A 53 -0.50 29.18 -1.73
CA ILE A 53 -1.49 28.47 -0.91
C ILE A 53 -2.65 29.38 -0.53
N GLU A 54 -2.38 30.63 -0.15
CA GLU A 54 -3.44 31.59 0.15
C GLU A 54 -4.31 31.85 -1.08
N GLU A 55 -3.70 32.14 -2.23
CA GLU A 55 -4.45 32.36 -3.48
C GLU A 55 -5.34 31.15 -3.80
N LEU A 56 -4.79 29.94 -3.74
CA LEU A 56 -5.52 28.69 -3.94
C LEU A 56 -6.69 28.53 -2.96
N ALA A 57 -6.46 28.73 -1.66
CA ALA A 57 -7.50 28.59 -0.64
C ALA A 57 -8.64 29.61 -0.84
N ARG A 58 -8.30 30.86 -1.21
CA ARG A 58 -9.31 31.89 -1.50
C ARG A 58 -10.11 31.55 -2.76
N MET A 59 -9.46 31.05 -3.81
CA MET A 59 -10.14 30.61 -5.03
C MET A 59 -11.08 29.44 -4.74
N GLN A 60 -10.65 28.47 -3.93
CA GLN A 60 -11.47 27.31 -3.57
C GLN A 60 -12.70 27.70 -2.72
N LEU A 61 -12.52 28.61 -1.76
CA LEU A 61 -13.64 29.13 -0.94
C LEU A 61 -14.65 29.96 -1.75
N ARG A 62 -14.21 30.57 -2.86
CA ARG A 62 -15.06 31.36 -3.78
C ARG A 62 -15.62 30.54 -4.93
N GLU A 63 -15.23 29.27 -5.05
CA GLU A 63 -15.53 28.39 -6.18
C GLU A 63 -14.99 28.91 -7.53
N ASP A 64 -13.94 29.74 -7.50
CA ASP A 64 -13.35 30.34 -8.69
C ASP A 64 -12.64 29.29 -9.57
N LEU A 65 -12.16 28.18 -8.97
CA LEU A 65 -11.48 27.09 -9.67
C LEU A 65 -12.35 26.44 -10.76
N ASP A 66 -13.66 26.35 -10.57
CA ASP A 66 -14.59 25.70 -11.52
C ASP A 66 -14.70 26.50 -12.84
N SER A 67 -14.31 27.77 -12.83
CA SER A 67 -14.33 28.65 -14.01
C SER A 67 -13.09 28.52 -14.90
N LEU A 68 -12.02 27.89 -14.40
CA LEU A 68 -10.75 27.78 -15.11
C LEU A 68 -10.83 26.78 -16.28
N SER A 69 -10.08 27.08 -17.33
CA SER A 69 -9.83 26.15 -18.43
C SER A 69 -8.87 25.03 -17.99
N LEU A 70 -8.89 23.91 -18.72
CA LEU A 70 -7.96 22.80 -18.47
C LEU A 70 -6.49 23.25 -18.47
N LEU A 71 -6.11 24.14 -19.40
CA LEU A 71 -4.74 24.66 -19.49
C LEU A 71 -4.36 25.53 -18.29
N GLU A 72 -5.32 26.29 -17.74
CA GLU A 72 -5.09 27.10 -16.53
C GLU A 72 -4.94 26.22 -15.29
N LEU A 73 -5.78 25.19 -15.16
CA LEU A 73 -5.67 24.19 -14.09
C LEU A 73 -4.35 23.42 -14.17
N GLN A 74 -3.92 23.01 -15.36
CA GLN A 74 -2.62 22.37 -15.60
C GLN A 74 -1.45 23.25 -15.14
N LYS A 75 -1.48 24.54 -15.49
CA LYS A 75 -0.43 25.49 -15.10
C LYS A 75 -0.39 25.70 -13.59
N MET A 76 -1.56 25.85 -12.96
CA MET A 76 -1.67 26.00 -11.51
C MET A 76 -1.19 24.74 -10.79
N ASN A 77 -1.60 23.56 -11.24
CA ASN A 77 -1.13 22.30 -10.68
C ASN A 77 0.39 22.19 -10.79
N HIS A 78 0.95 22.40 -11.98
CA HIS A 78 2.40 22.37 -12.16
C HIS A 78 3.13 23.39 -11.28
N SER A 79 2.64 24.64 -11.18
CA SER A 79 3.31 25.66 -10.36
C SER A 79 3.34 25.30 -8.88
N LEU A 80 2.28 24.65 -8.38
CA LEU A 80 2.24 24.20 -7.00
C LEU A 80 3.35 23.20 -6.70
N TYR A 81 3.73 22.32 -7.63
CA TYR A 81 4.74 21.25 -7.43
C TYR A 81 6.13 21.56 -8.02
N ALA A 82 6.27 22.66 -8.78
CA ALA A 82 7.39 22.91 -9.68
C ALA A 82 8.78 22.72 -9.06
N ASP A 83 8.99 23.16 -7.82
CA ASP A 83 10.31 23.09 -7.19
C ASP A 83 10.69 21.69 -6.72
N ILE A 84 9.72 20.79 -6.52
CA ILE A 84 10.00 19.40 -6.13
C ILE A 84 9.99 18.43 -7.30
N LEU A 85 9.68 18.88 -8.52
CA LEU A 85 9.73 18.02 -9.71
C LEU A 85 11.17 17.52 -9.96
N PRO A 86 11.36 16.33 -10.56
CA PRO A 86 12.68 15.70 -10.70
C PRO A 86 13.75 16.61 -11.32
N GLU A 87 13.39 17.46 -12.27
CA GLU A 87 14.27 18.41 -12.96
C GLU A 87 14.76 19.57 -12.08
N HIS A 88 14.09 19.87 -10.96
CA HIS A 88 14.38 21.00 -10.08
C HIS A 88 14.69 20.59 -8.64
N TYR A 89 14.45 19.33 -8.30
CA TYR A 89 14.54 18.85 -6.92
C TYR A 89 15.92 19.05 -6.29
N GLU A 90 17.01 18.81 -7.03
CA GLU A 90 18.39 19.01 -6.53
C GLU A 90 18.76 20.48 -6.23
N GLU A 91 17.84 21.42 -6.53
CA GLU A 91 17.92 22.85 -6.26
C GLU A 91 16.83 23.37 -5.29
N SER A 92 16.00 22.47 -4.73
CA SER A 92 14.93 22.84 -3.79
C SER A 92 15.34 22.63 -2.34
N TYR A 93 14.87 23.49 -1.43
CA TYR A 93 15.00 23.26 0.01
C TYR A 93 14.26 22.02 0.50
N ALA A 94 13.40 21.42 -0.33
CA ALA A 94 12.81 20.13 -0.03
C ALA A 94 13.90 19.04 -0.06
N ASP A 95 14.87 19.11 -0.98
CA ASP A 95 15.98 18.16 -1.02
C ASP A 95 16.90 18.33 0.22
N PRO A 96 17.04 17.30 1.08
CA PRO A 96 17.91 17.38 2.25
C PRO A 96 19.37 17.72 1.91
N ALA A 97 19.90 17.23 0.78
CA ALA A 97 21.27 17.52 0.35
C ALA A 97 21.44 18.99 -0.08
N PHE A 98 20.45 19.55 -0.78
CA PHE A 98 20.42 20.98 -1.09
C PHE A 98 20.30 21.81 0.19
N ALA A 99 19.38 21.44 1.08
CA ALA A 99 19.15 22.17 2.32
C ALA A 99 20.39 22.16 3.22
N VAL A 100 21.12 21.04 3.34
CA VAL A 100 22.40 21.00 4.07
C VAL A 100 23.47 21.86 3.40
N ARG A 101 23.57 21.81 2.07
CA ARG A 101 24.52 22.63 1.32
C ARG A 101 24.30 24.13 1.54
N MET A 102 23.04 24.55 1.62
CA MET A 102 22.66 25.95 1.74
C MET A 102 22.58 26.43 3.20
N LEU A 103 22.04 25.62 4.10
CA LEU A 103 21.66 26.01 5.47
C LEU A 103 22.51 25.31 6.55
N GLY A 104 23.48 24.49 6.15
CA GLY A 104 24.39 23.76 7.05
C GLY A 104 23.81 22.45 7.58
N ALA A 105 24.69 21.58 8.10
CA ALA A 105 24.35 20.21 8.49
C ALA A 105 23.41 20.12 9.70
N ASP A 106 23.39 21.13 10.57
CA ASP A 106 22.60 21.11 11.80
C ASP A 106 21.15 21.56 11.58
N LEU A 107 20.94 22.62 10.78
CA LEU A 107 19.62 23.24 10.56
C LEU A 107 18.98 22.85 9.23
N GLY A 108 19.77 22.54 8.20
CA GLY A 108 19.28 22.16 6.88
C GLY A 108 18.28 21.01 6.89
N PRO A 109 18.57 19.86 7.53
CA PRO A 109 17.65 18.72 7.56
C PRO A 109 16.32 19.03 8.26
N LEU A 110 16.35 19.81 9.35
CA LEU A 110 15.13 20.20 10.08
C LEU A 110 14.22 21.11 9.22
N LEU A 111 14.82 22.07 8.53
CA LEU A 111 14.09 23.02 7.69
C LEU A 111 13.59 22.37 6.39
N SER A 112 14.32 21.40 5.84
CA SER A 112 13.88 20.56 4.72
C SER A 112 12.68 19.70 5.11
N ALA A 113 12.75 18.99 6.23
CA ALA A 113 11.63 18.19 6.75
C ALA A 113 10.37 19.04 7.04
N PHE A 114 10.55 20.23 7.62
CA PHE A 114 9.43 21.15 7.82
C PHE A 114 8.85 21.66 6.50
N TYR A 115 9.69 22.00 5.51
CA TYR A 115 9.20 22.41 4.21
C TYR A 115 8.39 21.30 3.54
N ALA A 116 8.87 20.06 3.57
CA ALA A 116 8.13 18.90 3.09
C ALA A 116 6.77 18.75 3.78
N GLN A 117 6.71 18.88 5.11
CA GLN A 117 5.44 18.86 5.85
C GLN A 117 4.52 20.03 5.46
N PHE A 118 5.07 21.22 5.22
CA PHE A 118 4.29 22.40 4.84
C PHE A 118 3.57 22.22 3.50
N ARG A 119 4.08 21.37 2.60
CA ARG A 119 3.44 21.08 1.31
C ARG A 119 2.06 20.43 1.43
N ALA A 120 1.73 19.84 2.59
CA ALA A 120 0.36 19.39 2.90
C ALA A 120 -0.68 20.51 2.81
N ALA A 121 -0.26 21.79 2.90
CA ALA A 121 -1.14 22.94 2.74
C ALA A 121 -1.83 23.01 1.36
N ILE A 122 -1.26 22.41 0.32
CA ILE A 122 -1.93 22.27 -0.99
C ILE A 122 -3.25 21.54 -0.81
N VAL A 123 -3.20 20.37 -0.18
CA VAL A 123 -4.37 19.52 0.07
C VAL A 123 -5.38 20.22 0.97
N PHE A 124 -4.92 20.85 2.04
CA PHE A 124 -5.80 21.56 2.97
C PHE A 124 -6.52 22.73 2.30
N ALA A 125 -5.89 23.42 1.34
CA ALA A 125 -6.54 24.48 0.58
C ALA A 125 -7.69 23.94 -0.29
N TYR A 126 -7.48 22.83 -1.01
CA TYR A 126 -8.54 22.17 -1.80
C TYR A 126 -9.70 21.66 -0.91
N GLU A 127 -9.38 21.13 0.28
CA GLU A 127 -10.38 20.62 1.22
C GLU A 127 -11.00 21.70 2.14
N CYS A 128 -10.67 22.98 1.93
CA CYS A 128 -11.17 24.09 2.75
C CYS A 128 -10.83 23.98 4.25
N ARG A 129 -9.69 23.36 4.58
CA ARG A 129 -9.24 23.12 5.96
C ARG A 129 -8.31 24.23 6.45
N LEU A 130 -8.88 25.41 6.75
CA LEU A 130 -8.09 26.58 7.15
C LEU A 130 -7.36 26.39 8.48
N THR A 131 -7.88 25.58 9.40
CA THR A 131 -7.23 25.26 10.69
C THR A 131 -5.86 24.62 10.47
N ASP A 132 -5.79 23.60 9.61
CA ASP A 132 -4.55 22.88 9.31
C ASP A 132 -3.51 23.81 8.64
N ILE A 133 -3.93 24.68 7.73
CA ILE A 133 -3.05 25.69 7.10
C ILE A 133 -2.55 26.68 8.16
N THR A 134 -3.43 27.14 9.05
CA THR A 134 -3.08 28.09 10.12
C THR A 134 -2.01 27.48 11.04
N ILE A 135 -2.16 26.22 11.43
CA ILE A 135 -1.21 25.48 12.26
C ILE A 135 0.19 25.42 11.62
N LEU A 136 0.26 25.15 10.31
CA LEU A 136 1.52 25.18 9.54
C LEU A 136 2.14 26.59 9.52
N CYS A 137 1.31 27.60 9.29
CA CYS A 137 1.75 29.00 9.23
C CYS A 137 2.26 29.52 10.58
N GLU A 138 1.57 29.20 11.68
CA GLU A 138 2.00 29.55 13.04
C GLU A 138 3.37 28.95 13.37
N THR A 139 3.58 27.70 12.96
CA THR A 139 4.87 27.00 13.14
C THR A 139 5.99 27.64 12.30
N LEU A 140 5.69 28.04 11.05
CA LEU A 140 6.63 28.77 10.21
C LEU A 140 7.03 30.11 10.84
N ILE A 141 6.05 30.85 11.37
CA ILE A 141 6.29 32.13 12.06
C ILE A 141 7.14 31.92 13.33
N GLU A 142 6.84 30.89 14.12
CA GLU A 142 7.62 30.58 15.32
C GLU A 142 9.08 30.30 14.97
N ILE A 143 9.32 29.45 13.97
CA ILE A 143 10.67 29.16 13.47
C ILE A 143 11.32 30.44 12.94
N TYR A 144 10.64 31.22 12.10
CA TYR A 144 11.16 32.48 11.55
C TYR A 144 11.61 33.46 12.65
N ASN A 145 10.77 33.66 13.67
CA ASN A 145 11.04 34.57 14.78
C ASN A 145 12.33 34.19 15.54
N MET A 146 12.64 32.89 15.63
CA MET A 146 13.90 32.44 16.25
C MET A 146 15.15 32.89 15.48
N PHE A 147 15.02 33.16 14.17
CA PHE A 147 16.12 33.65 13.33
C PHE A 147 16.26 35.18 13.32
N GLU A 148 15.28 35.93 13.85
CA GLU A 148 15.34 37.40 13.91
C GLU A 148 16.44 37.90 14.88
N ASP A 149 16.69 37.17 15.96
CA ASP A 149 17.67 37.50 16.99
C ASP A 149 19.06 36.85 16.77
N GLY A 150 19.25 36.19 15.62
CA GLY A 150 20.47 35.46 15.26
C GLY A 150 20.18 34.01 14.86
N ILE A 151 21.21 33.23 14.52
CA ILE A 151 21.04 31.82 14.13
C ILE A 151 20.76 30.99 15.40
N PRO A 152 19.58 30.33 15.52
CA PRO A 152 19.25 29.52 16.69
C PRO A 152 20.06 28.22 16.71
N GLN A 153 20.12 27.57 17.87
CA GLN A 153 20.66 26.22 17.95
C GLN A 153 19.68 25.24 17.30
N ALA A 154 20.18 24.26 16.54
CA ALA A 154 19.34 23.24 15.91
C ALA A 154 18.44 22.49 16.90
N ARG A 155 18.89 22.31 18.14
CA ARG A 155 18.05 21.75 19.21
C ARG A 155 16.78 22.57 19.46
N GLN A 156 16.87 23.90 19.45
CA GLN A 156 15.70 24.74 19.70
C GLN A 156 14.67 24.59 18.57
N VAL A 157 15.12 24.56 17.31
CA VAL A 157 14.23 24.34 16.16
C VAL A 157 13.63 22.93 16.19
N ARG A 158 14.44 21.93 16.56
CA ARG A 158 13.96 20.55 16.78
C ARG A 158 12.89 20.48 17.87
N ASP A 159 13.05 21.22 18.98
CA ASP A 159 12.09 21.24 20.07
C ASP A 159 10.76 21.85 19.60
N VAL A 160 10.77 22.93 18.80
CA VAL A 160 9.55 23.48 18.17
C VAL A 160 8.85 22.43 17.30
N LEU A 161 9.60 21.74 16.42
CA LEU A 161 9.03 20.69 15.58
C LEU A 161 8.50 19.49 16.40
N TYR A 162 9.19 19.11 17.47
CA TYR A 162 8.71 18.05 18.37
C TYR A 162 7.34 18.40 18.95
N TRP A 163 7.19 19.61 19.52
CA TRP A 163 5.94 20.03 20.14
C TRP A 163 4.85 20.28 19.10
N PHE A 164 5.18 20.81 17.95
CA PHE A 164 4.26 20.88 16.81
C PHE A 164 3.63 19.52 16.50
N PHE A 165 4.44 18.48 16.28
CA PHE A 165 3.90 17.16 15.98
C PHE A 165 3.19 16.51 17.18
N SER A 166 3.76 16.66 18.39
CA SER A 166 3.18 16.12 19.61
C SER A 166 1.83 16.77 19.95
N ASP A 167 1.77 18.08 20.07
CA ASP A 167 0.59 18.80 20.55
C ASP A 167 -0.57 18.67 19.57
N TYR A 168 -0.29 18.82 18.27
CA TYR A 168 -1.31 18.65 17.21
C TYR A 168 -1.61 17.19 16.87
N THR A 169 -1.03 16.19 17.55
CA THR A 169 -1.44 14.78 17.39
C THR A 169 -2.94 14.60 17.69
N ASP A 170 -3.48 15.32 18.67
CA ASP A 170 -4.92 15.28 19.02
C ASP A 170 -5.83 15.79 17.89
N VAL A 171 -5.31 16.63 16.99
CA VAL A 171 -6.02 17.14 15.80
C VAL A 171 -5.80 16.19 14.62
N THR A 172 -4.53 15.94 14.29
CA THR A 172 -4.13 15.22 13.07
C THR A 172 -4.54 13.74 13.09
N LEU A 173 -4.28 13.01 14.19
CA LEU A 173 -4.64 11.59 14.29
C LEU A 173 -6.15 11.40 14.46
N THR A 174 -6.82 12.27 15.22
CA THR A 174 -8.27 12.21 15.39
C THR A 174 -9.00 12.44 14.07
N TYR A 175 -8.59 13.44 13.29
CA TYR A 175 -9.13 13.65 11.95
C TYR A 175 -8.85 12.44 11.05
N ARG A 176 -7.62 11.91 11.07
CA ARG A 176 -7.24 10.73 10.27
C ARG A 176 -8.11 9.51 10.54
N ILE A 177 -8.46 9.26 11.80
CA ILE A 177 -9.36 8.16 12.17
C ILE A 177 -10.79 8.45 11.72
N ARG A 178 -11.25 9.70 11.88
CA ARG A 178 -12.58 10.11 11.44
C ARG A 178 -12.76 9.94 9.93
N GLU A 179 -11.85 10.44 9.10
CA GLU A 179 -11.96 10.35 7.63
C GLU A 179 -11.99 8.91 7.11
N GLN A 180 -11.44 7.96 7.85
CA GLN A 180 -11.48 6.53 7.50
C GLN A 180 -12.83 5.86 7.82
N LEU A 181 -13.67 6.50 8.63
CA LEU A 181 -14.87 5.91 9.22
C LEU A 181 -16.15 6.70 8.95
N ASP A 182 -16.02 7.96 8.57
CA ASP A 182 -17.12 8.92 8.46
C ASP A 182 -17.48 9.18 6.99
N PRO A 183 -18.57 8.61 6.46
CA PRO A 183 -18.98 8.84 5.08
C PRO A 183 -19.49 10.27 4.83
N ASP A 184 -19.79 11.04 5.89
CA ASP A 184 -20.17 12.46 5.77
C ASP A 184 -18.99 13.33 5.30
N LEU A 185 -17.74 12.84 5.42
CA LEU A 185 -16.55 13.51 4.86
C LEU A 185 -16.43 13.15 3.37
N SER A 186 -17.28 13.78 2.56
CA SER A 186 -17.61 13.34 1.19
C SER A 186 -16.76 13.93 0.06
N PHE A 187 -15.69 14.68 0.32
CA PHE A 187 -14.93 15.46 -0.68
C PHE A 187 -14.71 14.74 -2.03
N ALA A 188 -14.04 13.59 -2.03
CA ALA A 188 -13.77 12.82 -3.24
C ALA A 188 -15.03 12.16 -3.80
N LYS A 189 -15.94 11.69 -2.94
CA LYS A 189 -17.23 11.10 -3.35
C LYS A 189 -18.06 12.11 -4.13
N ASP A 190 -18.13 13.35 -3.68
CA ASP A 190 -18.89 14.42 -4.33
C ASP A 190 -18.29 14.76 -5.69
N ILE A 191 -16.95 14.89 -5.79
CA ILE A 191 -16.27 15.09 -7.08
C ILE A 191 -16.64 13.96 -8.05
N ILE A 192 -16.54 12.70 -7.62
CA ILE A 192 -16.81 11.52 -8.45
C ILE A 192 -18.28 11.42 -8.84
N MET A 193 -19.22 11.79 -7.98
CA MET A 193 -20.65 11.59 -8.25
C MET A 193 -21.28 12.77 -9.01
N GLU A 194 -20.77 13.99 -8.83
CA GLU A 194 -21.39 15.20 -9.35
C GLU A 194 -20.72 15.77 -10.61
N SER A 195 -19.44 15.47 -10.88
CA SER A 195 -18.72 16.01 -12.04
C SER A 195 -19.10 15.31 -13.36
N ASP A 196 -18.90 15.96 -14.51
CA ASP A 196 -18.84 15.24 -15.79
C ASP A 196 -17.46 14.62 -15.96
N LEU A 197 -17.36 13.29 -15.89
CA LEU A 197 -16.07 12.59 -16.00
C LEU A 197 -15.49 12.60 -17.42
N ASN A 198 -16.27 13.01 -18.44
CA ASN A 198 -15.72 13.25 -19.77
C ASN A 198 -14.89 14.54 -19.83
N ASP A 199 -15.11 15.47 -18.90
CA ASP A 199 -14.34 16.69 -18.78
C ASP A 199 -13.23 16.52 -17.74
N LEU A 200 -12.02 16.21 -18.22
CA LEU A 200 -10.86 15.89 -17.38
C LEU A 200 -10.44 16.98 -16.39
N ARG A 201 -11.03 18.19 -16.47
CA ARG A 201 -10.85 19.24 -15.45
C ARG A 201 -11.20 18.77 -14.04
N TYR A 202 -12.10 17.78 -13.87
CA TYR A 202 -12.47 17.27 -12.55
C TYR A 202 -11.26 16.69 -11.78
N LEU A 203 -10.26 16.13 -12.46
CA LEU A 203 -9.07 15.53 -11.81
C LEU A 203 -8.31 16.57 -10.97
N TYR A 204 -8.26 17.82 -11.43
CA TYR A 204 -7.59 18.91 -10.74
C TYR A 204 -8.32 19.36 -9.47
N ARG A 205 -9.56 18.92 -9.24
CA ARG A 205 -10.34 19.25 -8.03
C ARG A 205 -9.89 18.44 -6.80
N PHE A 206 -9.20 17.32 -6.99
CA PHE A 206 -8.75 16.45 -5.89
C PHE A 206 -7.58 17.01 -5.07
N GLY A 207 -6.89 18.05 -5.58
CA GLY A 207 -5.71 18.62 -4.93
C GLY A 207 -4.44 17.77 -5.01
N GLU A 208 -4.42 16.76 -5.86
CA GLU A 208 -3.24 15.93 -6.16
C GLU A 208 -2.40 16.53 -7.28
N TYR A 209 -1.15 16.08 -7.41
CA TYR A 209 -0.39 16.27 -8.64
C TYR A 209 -1.02 15.42 -9.76
N ILE A 210 -1.31 16.05 -10.91
CA ILE A 210 -1.93 15.36 -12.04
C ILE A 210 -0.91 15.27 -13.16
N SER A 211 -0.45 14.05 -13.44
CA SER A 211 0.47 13.73 -14.51
C SER A 211 -0.27 13.34 -15.79
N ASP A 212 0.49 13.02 -16.84
CA ASP A 212 -0.08 12.43 -18.06
C ASP A 212 -0.68 11.03 -17.81
N SER A 213 -0.34 10.36 -16.71
CA SER A 213 -0.85 9.03 -16.34
C SER A 213 -2.36 9.08 -16.04
N GLU A 214 -2.78 9.92 -15.08
CA GLU A 214 -4.19 10.05 -14.68
C GLU A 214 -5.08 10.45 -15.85
N LEU A 215 -4.60 11.40 -16.68
CA LEU A 215 -5.31 11.89 -17.85
C LEU A 215 -5.52 10.80 -18.91
N GLN A 216 -4.50 9.98 -19.16
CA GLN A 216 -4.58 8.87 -20.12
C GLN A 216 -5.49 7.76 -19.63
N ILE A 217 -5.42 7.39 -18.34
CA ILE A 217 -6.29 6.38 -17.74
C ILE A 217 -7.74 6.84 -17.81
N ALA A 218 -8.05 8.05 -17.35
CA ALA A 218 -9.40 8.60 -17.40
C ALA A 218 -9.94 8.65 -18.83
N SER A 219 -9.12 9.08 -19.79
CA SER A 219 -9.48 9.12 -21.21
C SER A 219 -9.74 7.73 -21.78
N TYR A 220 -8.91 6.75 -21.44
CA TYR A 220 -9.08 5.36 -21.89
C TYR A 220 -10.35 4.76 -21.29
N LEU A 221 -10.58 4.91 -19.99
CA LEU A 221 -11.80 4.44 -19.35
C LEU A 221 -13.04 5.09 -19.94
N ASN A 222 -13.01 6.39 -20.27
CA ASN A 222 -14.10 7.09 -20.96
C ASN A 222 -14.37 6.53 -22.38
N SER A 223 -13.37 5.94 -23.03
CA SER A 223 -13.53 5.29 -24.33
C SER A 223 -14.19 3.91 -24.26
N LEU A 224 -14.18 3.26 -23.09
CA LEU A 224 -14.73 1.92 -22.93
C LEU A 224 -16.28 1.92 -22.99
N PRO A 225 -16.90 0.84 -23.51
CA PRO A 225 -18.33 0.62 -23.40
C PRO A 225 -18.79 0.56 -21.94
N GLU A 226 -20.01 1.03 -21.67
CA GLU A 226 -20.58 1.01 -20.32
C GLU A 226 -20.63 -0.42 -19.73
N GLU A 227 -20.96 -1.43 -20.54
CA GLU A 227 -20.97 -2.83 -20.13
C GLU A 227 -19.59 -3.28 -19.60
N THR A 228 -18.50 -2.79 -20.18
CA THR A 228 -17.14 -3.11 -19.72
C THR A 228 -16.85 -2.47 -18.37
N ILE A 229 -17.24 -1.20 -18.18
CA ILE A 229 -17.08 -0.49 -16.90
C ILE A 229 -17.89 -1.17 -15.79
N GLU A 230 -19.15 -1.51 -16.08
CA GLU A 230 -20.01 -2.23 -15.14
C GLU A 230 -19.45 -3.62 -14.82
N LYS A 231 -18.86 -4.32 -15.79
CA LYS A 231 -18.18 -5.60 -15.56
C LYS A 231 -16.96 -5.44 -14.65
N MET A 232 -16.12 -4.44 -14.89
CA MET A 232 -14.96 -4.15 -14.04
C MET A 232 -15.38 -3.86 -12.60
N ALA A 233 -16.36 -2.97 -12.42
CA ALA A 233 -16.88 -2.63 -11.11
C ALA A 233 -17.57 -3.82 -10.42
N SER A 234 -18.40 -4.59 -11.13
CA SER A 234 -19.13 -5.72 -10.55
C SER A 234 -18.22 -6.86 -10.14
N THR A 235 -17.17 -7.17 -10.92
CA THR A 235 -16.15 -8.15 -10.50
C THR A 235 -15.51 -7.74 -9.17
N TYR A 236 -15.22 -6.46 -9.00
CA TYR A 236 -14.64 -5.89 -7.80
C TYR A 236 -15.61 -5.86 -6.60
N THR A 237 -16.84 -5.37 -6.77
CA THR A 237 -17.82 -5.26 -5.67
C THR A 237 -18.43 -6.62 -5.30
N GLU A 238 -18.66 -7.52 -6.25
CA GLU A 238 -19.13 -8.88 -5.96
C GLU A 238 -18.04 -9.74 -5.34
N GLY A 239 -16.77 -9.52 -5.70
CA GLY A 239 -15.63 -10.08 -4.96
C GLY A 239 -15.75 -9.74 -3.47
N TYR A 240 -15.96 -8.46 -3.16
CA TYR A 240 -16.15 -7.98 -1.79
C TYR A 240 -17.30 -8.67 -1.06
N ARG A 241 -18.47 -8.74 -1.69
CA ARG A 241 -19.63 -9.44 -1.11
C ARG A 241 -19.36 -10.93 -0.88
N LYS A 242 -18.73 -11.61 -1.84
CA LYS A 242 -18.37 -13.04 -1.74
C LYS A 242 -17.35 -13.30 -0.64
N GLY A 243 -16.39 -12.41 -0.43
CA GLY A 243 -15.43 -12.54 0.67
C GLY A 243 -16.10 -12.61 2.04
N PHE A 244 -17.16 -11.82 2.26
CA PHE A 244 -17.99 -11.95 3.46
C PHE A 244 -18.68 -13.32 3.55
N GLU A 245 -19.25 -13.81 2.44
CA GLU A 245 -19.94 -15.11 2.42
C GLU A 245 -19.01 -16.28 2.72
N VAL A 246 -17.83 -16.32 2.07
CA VAL A 246 -16.85 -17.41 2.23
C VAL A 246 -16.25 -17.42 3.63
N MET A 247 -15.97 -16.25 4.20
CA MET A 247 -15.46 -16.14 5.57
C MET A 247 -16.55 -16.32 6.64
N GLY A 248 -17.81 -16.55 6.25
CA GLY A 248 -18.92 -16.69 7.18
C GLY A 248 -19.26 -15.42 7.96
N ARG A 249 -18.90 -14.25 7.41
CA ARG A 249 -19.09 -12.92 8.02
C ARG A 249 -20.40 -12.31 7.55
N ASP A 250 -21.14 -11.68 8.47
CA ASP A 250 -22.45 -11.09 8.17
C ASP A 250 -22.32 -9.61 7.75
N LEU A 251 -22.27 -9.38 6.43
CA LEU A 251 -22.19 -8.03 5.85
C LEU A 251 -23.36 -7.13 6.26
N SER A 252 -24.55 -7.69 6.53
CA SER A 252 -25.76 -6.90 6.85
C SER A 252 -25.64 -6.09 8.15
N LYS A 253 -24.72 -6.50 9.04
CA LYS A 253 -24.35 -5.78 10.27
C LYS A 253 -23.52 -4.52 10.02
N LYS A 254 -22.89 -4.43 8.84
CA LYS A 254 -22.06 -3.29 8.46
C LYS A 254 -22.88 -2.27 7.66
N LYS A 255 -22.36 -1.05 7.56
CA LYS A 255 -23.02 0.08 6.89
C LYS A 255 -22.07 0.88 6.00
N THR A 256 -20.76 0.79 6.19
CA THR A 256 -19.81 1.56 5.39
C THR A 256 -18.69 0.70 4.84
N VAL A 257 -18.19 1.07 3.66
CA VAL A 257 -17.03 0.46 2.99
C VAL A 257 -16.10 1.58 2.54
N SER A 258 -14.78 1.42 2.66
CA SER A 258 -13.85 2.42 2.13
C SER A 258 -13.30 1.99 0.79
N ILE A 259 -13.29 2.87 -0.21
CA ILE A 259 -12.58 2.64 -1.46
C ILE A 259 -11.19 3.30 -1.39
N ARG A 260 -10.16 2.58 -1.84
CA ARG A 260 -8.77 3.08 -1.97
C ARG A 260 -8.33 2.84 -3.42
N TYR A 261 -7.80 3.87 -4.09
CA TYR A 261 -7.51 3.79 -5.52
C TYR A 261 -6.59 4.92 -6.00
N GLU A 262 -5.99 4.79 -7.17
CA GLU A 262 -5.26 5.89 -7.81
C GLU A 262 -6.14 6.71 -8.76
N LEU A 263 -5.91 8.02 -8.82
CA LEU A 263 -6.69 8.92 -9.68
C LEU A 263 -6.64 8.47 -11.16
N GLY A 264 -7.72 8.77 -11.89
CA GLY A 264 -7.93 8.33 -13.28
C GLY A 264 -8.95 7.20 -13.41
N PHE A 265 -9.22 6.45 -12.34
CA PHE A 265 -10.19 5.35 -12.33
C PHE A 265 -11.62 5.76 -11.96
N GLU A 266 -11.93 7.06 -11.86
CA GLU A 266 -13.19 7.57 -11.30
C GLU A 266 -14.43 7.05 -12.02
N ARG A 267 -14.35 6.75 -13.32
CA ARG A 267 -15.48 6.17 -14.06
C ARG A 267 -15.86 4.79 -13.54
N MET A 268 -14.87 3.93 -13.24
CA MET A 268 -15.09 2.64 -12.60
C MET A 268 -15.52 2.81 -11.13
N ILE A 269 -14.88 3.72 -10.39
CA ILE A 269 -15.21 3.97 -8.98
C ILE A 269 -16.66 4.48 -8.83
N ARG A 270 -17.15 5.33 -9.75
CA ARG A 270 -18.55 5.76 -9.77
C ARG A 270 -19.52 4.58 -9.90
N ALA A 271 -19.21 3.60 -10.76
CA ALA A 271 -20.01 2.38 -10.89
C ALA A 271 -19.93 1.54 -9.60
N ALA A 272 -18.73 1.38 -9.02
CA ALA A 272 -18.55 0.66 -7.77
C ALA A 272 -19.30 1.31 -6.59
N ILE A 273 -19.33 2.65 -6.50
CA ILE A 273 -20.11 3.38 -5.48
C ILE A 273 -21.59 2.98 -5.55
N ARG A 274 -22.19 3.03 -6.75
CA ARG A 274 -23.60 2.67 -6.94
C ARG A 274 -23.87 1.22 -6.56
N GLN A 275 -22.99 0.30 -6.94
CA GLN A 275 -23.13 -1.12 -6.63
C GLN A 275 -23.01 -1.38 -5.11
N PHE A 276 -22.10 -0.70 -4.40
CA PHE A 276 -22.04 -0.79 -2.94
C PHE A 276 -23.28 -0.19 -2.26
N GLU A 277 -23.82 0.91 -2.78
CA GLU A 277 -25.09 1.48 -2.29
C GLU A 277 -26.27 0.50 -2.49
N GLU A 278 -26.30 -0.24 -3.61
CA GLU A 278 -27.26 -1.33 -3.83
C GLU A 278 -27.11 -2.48 -2.83
N MET A 279 -25.89 -2.74 -2.34
CA MET A 279 -25.61 -3.67 -1.24
C MET A 279 -25.97 -3.12 0.15
N GLY A 280 -26.45 -1.87 0.24
CA GLY A 280 -26.81 -1.21 1.49
C GLY A 280 -25.61 -0.65 2.27
N LEU A 281 -24.49 -0.40 1.58
CA LEU A 281 -23.28 0.19 2.14
C LEU A 281 -23.09 1.62 1.63
N GLU A 282 -22.68 2.51 2.51
CA GLU A 282 -22.24 3.85 2.16
C GLU A 282 -20.73 3.88 1.95
N VAL A 283 -20.28 4.51 0.87
CA VAL A 283 -18.86 4.57 0.52
C VAL A 283 -18.15 5.72 1.22
N ILE A 284 -16.99 5.39 1.81
CA ILE A 284 -16.01 6.33 2.35
C ILE A 284 -14.84 6.43 1.35
N LEU A 285 -14.48 7.65 0.96
CA LEU A 285 -13.36 7.94 0.05
C LEU A 285 -12.45 8.98 0.69
N TYR A 286 -11.40 8.50 1.36
CA TYR A 286 -10.43 9.34 2.06
C TYR A 286 -9.07 9.29 1.36
N ARG A 287 -8.29 10.36 1.49
CA ARG A 287 -6.99 10.47 0.80
C ARG A 287 -5.86 9.70 1.47
N ALA A 288 -4.75 9.53 0.75
CA ALA A 288 -3.48 9.22 1.36
C ALA A 288 -3.09 10.26 2.44
N ALA A 289 -2.46 9.79 3.52
CA ALA A 289 -2.08 10.63 4.63
C ALA A 289 -1.01 11.67 4.22
N VAL A 290 -1.17 12.92 4.66
CA VAL A 290 -0.25 14.04 4.36
C VAL A 290 0.44 14.61 5.61
N TRP A 291 0.02 14.19 6.79
CA TRP A 291 0.70 14.50 8.05
C TRP A 291 1.72 13.40 8.35
N SER A 292 2.99 13.77 8.56
CA SER A 292 4.08 12.84 8.91
C SER A 292 3.69 11.87 10.04
N VAL A 293 2.97 12.36 11.07
CA VAL A 293 2.48 11.58 12.22
C VAL A 293 1.55 10.43 11.81
N THR A 294 0.86 10.56 10.68
CA THR A 294 -0.15 9.61 10.19
C THR A 294 0.28 8.85 8.94
N MET A 295 1.45 9.19 8.37
CA MET A 295 2.01 8.51 7.21
C MET A 295 2.59 7.15 7.60
N SER A 296 2.48 6.21 6.67
CA SER A 296 3.19 4.95 6.73
C SER A 296 4.37 5.02 5.76
N PRO A 297 5.61 4.75 6.20
CA PRO A 297 6.75 4.73 5.28
C PRO A 297 6.47 3.78 4.10
N ASN A 298 6.75 4.26 2.88
CA ASN A 298 6.61 3.52 1.62
C ASN A 298 5.18 3.03 1.29
N ARG A 299 4.12 3.60 1.89
CA ARG A 299 2.73 3.21 1.58
C ARG A 299 1.81 4.42 1.55
N LYS A 300 1.09 4.59 0.44
CA LYS A 300 -0.02 5.54 0.31
C LYS A 300 -1.33 4.77 0.50
N ILE A 301 -2.11 5.13 1.52
CA ILE A 301 -3.36 4.44 1.87
C ILE A 301 -4.52 5.43 1.80
N GLY A 302 -5.45 5.19 0.88
CA GLY A 302 -6.56 6.09 0.54
C GLY A 302 -6.60 6.28 -0.98
N TYR A 303 -7.18 7.38 -1.45
CA TYR A 303 -6.96 7.83 -2.83
C TYR A 303 -5.72 8.71 -2.94
N HIS A 304 -5.04 8.67 -4.09
CA HIS A 304 -3.90 9.54 -4.42
C HIS A 304 -3.63 9.58 -5.93
N GLY A 305 -2.87 10.58 -6.39
CA GLY A 305 -2.28 10.57 -7.74
C GLY A 305 -0.87 9.94 -7.76
N THR A 306 -0.29 9.86 -8.94
CA THR A 306 1.14 9.57 -9.15
C THR A 306 1.99 10.56 -8.33
N SER A 307 3.08 10.07 -7.74
CA SER A 307 4.00 10.93 -7.01
C SER A 307 4.59 12.01 -7.93
N ALA A 308 4.54 13.27 -7.50
CA ALA A 308 5.22 14.36 -8.19
C ALA A 308 6.73 14.10 -8.29
N ASN A 309 7.30 13.42 -7.29
CA ASN A 309 8.70 12.99 -7.28
C ASN A 309 8.92 11.88 -6.24
N MET A 310 9.20 10.65 -6.70
CA MET A 310 9.45 9.50 -5.83
C MET A 310 10.70 9.66 -4.95
N GLN A 311 11.72 10.42 -5.40
CA GLN A 311 12.89 10.72 -4.57
C GLN A 311 12.54 11.67 -3.43
N PHE A 312 11.62 12.62 -3.61
CA PHE A 312 11.08 13.44 -2.53
C PHE A 312 10.34 12.58 -1.50
N ASP A 313 9.42 11.73 -1.95
CA ASP A 313 8.70 10.80 -1.06
C ASP A 313 9.68 9.89 -0.29
N TYR A 314 10.73 9.40 -0.96
CA TYR A 314 11.78 8.60 -0.36
C TYR A 314 12.57 9.40 0.69
N ASP A 315 13.09 10.57 0.36
CA ASP A 315 13.95 11.38 1.24
C ASP A 315 13.23 11.74 2.56
N HIS A 316 11.90 11.93 2.54
CA HIS A 316 11.10 12.37 3.68
C HIS A 316 10.36 11.26 4.44
N ARG A 317 10.45 10.01 4.00
CA ARG A 317 9.72 8.86 4.60
C ARG A 317 9.99 8.63 6.09
N TYR A 318 11.10 9.16 6.62
CA TYR A 318 11.54 8.99 8.00
C TYR A 318 11.72 10.31 8.77
N ASP A 319 11.09 11.40 8.33
CA ASP A 319 11.09 12.67 9.07
C ASP A 319 10.52 12.53 10.49
N GLN A 320 9.77 11.45 10.77
CA GLN A 320 9.39 11.08 12.14
C GLN A 320 10.57 10.88 13.09
N ALA A 321 11.79 10.68 12.60
CA ALA A 321 13.01 10.63 13.42
C ALA A 321 13.21 11.89 14.29
N ILE A 322 12.64 13.02 13.88
CA ILE A 322 12.67 14.29 14.61
C ILE A 322 11.99 14.16 15.97
N TYR A 323 10.81 13.53 16.01
CA TYR A 323 9.89 13.52 17.16
C TYR A 323 9.58 12.13 17.74
N LEU A 324 9.96 11.04 17.07
CA LEU A 324 9.69 9.69 17.54
C LEU A 324 10.59 9.34 18.73
N ASP A 325 10.00 9.38 19.92
CA ASP A 325 10.54 8.85 21.15
C ASP A 325 9.48 8.08 21.94
N LYS A 326 9.86 7.58 23.12
CA LYS A 326 8.94 6.84 23.99
C LYS A 326 7.74 7.69 24.42
N ALA A 327 7.94 8.97 24.76
CA ALA A 327 6.87 9.83 25.24
C ALA A 327 5.84 10.10 24.14
N PHE A 328 6.31 10.39 22.93
CA PHE A 328 5.47 10.55 21.75
C PHE A 328 4.71 9.26 21.42
N LYS A 329 5.37 8.08 21.47
CA LYS A 329 4.71 6.77 21.27
C LYS A 329 3.53 6.58 22.22
N GLU A 330 3.72 6.81 23.51
CA GLU A 330 2.65 6.70 24.52
C GLU A 330 1.53 7.72 24.29
N ARG A 331 1.88 8.96 23.92
CA ARG A 331 0.90 10.00 23.59
C ARG A 331 0.07 9.59 22.38
N LYS A 332 0.69 9.18 21.27
CA LYS A 332 0.01 8.73 20.05
C LYS A 332 -0.97 7.58 20.35
N LEU A 333 -0.57 6.61 21.18
CA LEU A 333 -1.45 5.51 21.62
C LEU A 333 -2.62 5.98 22.49
N ALA A 334 -2.43 7.00 23.33
CA ALA A 334 -3.52 7.58 24.13
C ALA A 334 -4.55 8.32 23.25
N VAL A 335 -4.06 9.09 22.26
CA VAL A 335 -4.92 9.77 21.28
C VAL A 335 -5.67 8.74 20.44
N LEU A 336 -4.99 7.70 19.95
CA LEU A 336 -5.61 6.59 19.19
C LEU A 336 -6.83 6.02 19.90
N ARG A 337 -6.70 5.68 21.20
CA ARG A 337 -7.80 5.13 22.00
C ARG A 337 -8.97 6.10 22.12
N THR A 338 -8.68 7.38 22.34
CA THR A 338 -9.69 8.43 22.51
C THR A 338 -10.44 8.69 21.20
N ALA A 339 -9.72 8.76 20.08
CA ALA A 339 -10.31 8.97 18.76
C ALA A 339 -11.24 7.82 18.34
N TYR A 340 -10.84 6.57 18.58
CA TYR A 340 -11.70 5.41 18.33
C TYR A 340 -12.91 5.37 19.27
N GLU A 341 -12.76 5.69 20.55
CA GLU A 341 -13.91 5.78 21.47
C GLU A 341 -14.93 6.84 20.99
N ASN A 342 -14.44 7.99 20.51
CA ASN A 342 -15.30 9.05 19.94
C ASN A 342 -16.00 8.60 18.64
N CYS A 343 -15.35 7.75 17.84
CA CYS A 343 -15.88 7.24 16.57
C CYS A 343 -16.45 5.82 16.65
N LYS A 344 -16.68 5.26 17.85
CA LYS A 344 -16.95 3.82 18.04
C LYS A 344 -18.13 3.28 17.25
N ALA A 345 -19.19 4.08 17.08
CA ALA A 345 -20.37 3.68 16.30
C ALA A 345 -20.04 3.58 14.80
N LYS A 346 -19.23 4.51 14.29
CA LYS A 346 -18.74 4.52 12.90
C LYS A 346 -17.74 3.37 12.67
N ALA A 347 -16.84 3.13 13.64
CA ALA A 347 -15.90 2.01 13.62
C ALA A 347 -16.62 0.64 13.57
N ALA A 348 -17.63 0.41 14.41
CA ALA A 348 -18.38 -0.84 14.43
C ALA A 348 -19.15 -1.09 13.12
N ALA A 349 -19.58 -0.01 12.44
CA ALA A 349 -20.30 -0.06 11.19
C ALA A 349 -19.41 -0.28 9.95
N TYR A 350 -18.10 -0.10 10.08
CA TYR A 350 -17.14 -0.22 8.99
C TYR A 350 -16.90 -1.69 8.61
N ALA A 351 -17.01 -1.97 7.32
CA ALA A 351 -16.91 -3.30 6.72
C ALA A 351 -15.49 -3.66 6.28
N GLY A 352 -14.55 -2.70 6.24
CA GLY A 352 -13.22 -2.90 5.70
C GLY A 352 -13.04 -2.28 4.31
N PRO A 353 -11.82 -2.36 3.73
CA PRO A 353 -11.49 -1.66 2.50
C PRO A 353 -11.77 -2.47 1.24
N ALA A 354 -12.18 -1.78 0.18
CA ALA A 354 -12.12 -2.26 -1.18
C ALA A 354 -11.01 -1.45 -1.90
N VAL A 355 -10.06 -2.13 -2.53
CA VAL A 355 -8.81 -1.56 -3.03
C VAL A 355 -8.67 -1.80 -4.53
N VAL A 356 -8.38 -0.74 -5.27
CA VAL A 356 -7.93 -0.80 -6.66
C VAL A 356 -6.46 -0.39 -6.69
N GLU A 357 -5.57 -1.34 -6.92
CA GLU A 357 -4.14 -1.10 -7.10
C GLU A 357 -3.79 -0.88 -8.57
N THR A 358 -2.61 -0.33 -8.79
CA THR A 358 -2.05 -0.10 -10.11
C THR A 358 -0.73 -0.83 -10.29
N PHE A 359 -0.32 -1.01 -11.54
CA PHE A 359 0.97 -1.61 -11.87
C PHE A 359 1.47 -1.19 -13.25
N GLY A 360 2.73 -1.48 -13.58
CA GLY A 360 3.32 -1.10 -14.88
C GLY A 360 4.37 0.00 -14.83
N GLU A 361 4.48 0.69 -13.70
CA GLU A 361 5.50 1.72 -13.48
C GLU A 361 6.93 1.16 -13.62
N ASP A 362 7.88 2.04 -13.93
CA ASP A 362 9.29 1.70 -13.85
C ASP A 362 9.74 1.54 -12.40
N GLY A 363 10.62 0.57 -12.16
CA GLY A 363 11.21 0.38 -10.86
C GLY A 363 11.94 1.65 -10.42
N PHE A 364 11.70 2.09 -9.20
CA PHE A 364 12.36 3.24 -8.63
C PHE A 364 13.69 2.82 -8.00
N GLU A 365 14.80 3.39 -8.49
CA GLU A 365 16.13 3.23 -7.89
C GLU A 365 16.44 4.44 -7.00
N PRO A 366 16.17 4.38 -5.68
CA PRO A 366 16.40 5.50 -4.79
C PRO A 366 17.89 5.85 -4.66
N LYS A 367 18.20 7.16 -4.69
CA LYS A 367 19.51 7.66 -4.27
C LYS A 367 19.49 7.85 -2.75
N ASN A 368 20.33 7.10 -2.04
CA ASN A 368 20.51 7.31 -0.61
C ASN A 368 21.30 8.60 -0.34
N LYS A 369 20.66 9.55 0.35
CA LYS A 369 21.30 10.79 0.79
C LYS A 369 21.62 10.71 2.28
N PRO A 370 22.89 10.88 2.71
CA PRO A 370 23.25 10.88 4.12
C PRO A 370 22.61 12.05 4.91
N GLU A 371 22.13 13.08 4.21
CA GLU A 371 21.44 14.24 4.78
C GLU A 371 19.97 13.98 5.12
N ALA A 372 19.36 12.95 4.53
CA ALA A 372 17.98 12.56 4.81
C ALA A 372 17.88 11.84 6.17
N TYR A 373 16.74 11.97 6.85
CA TYR A 373 16.54 11.29 8.12
C TYR A 373 16.45 9.77 7.95
N ALA A 374 16.99 9.06 8.94
CA ALA A 374 16.83 7.63 9.11
C ALA A 374 16.44 7.35 10.57
N LEU A 375 15.70 6.26 10.79
CA LEU A 375 15.40 5.81 12.14
C LEU A 375 16.65 5.19 12.78
N SER A 376 16.87 5.48 14.06
CA SER A 376 17.79 4.70 14.88
C SER A 376 17.19 3.33 15.25
N GLU A 377 18.03 2.36 15.62
CA GLU A 377 17.58 1.03 16.11
C GLU A 377 16.50 1.16 17.21
N LYS A 378 16.70 2.07 18.17
CA LYS A 378 15.71 2.37 19.21
C LYS A 378 14.38 2.92 18.65
N GLN A 379 14.43 3.71 17.58
CA GLN A 379 13.23 4.24 16.93
C GLN A 379 12.52 3.17 16.10
N GLU A 380 13.25 2.27 15.45
CA GLU A 380 12.68 1.09 14.79
C GLU A 380 11.95 0.19 15.80
N GLU A 381 12.57 -0.09 16.94
CA GLU A 381 11.95 -0.82 18.05
C GLU A 381 10.66 -0.12 18.55
N LEU A 382 10.68 1.21 18.70
CA LEU A 382 9.51 1.99 19.11
C LEU A 382 8.39 1.94 18.07
N GLN A 383 8.71 1.95 16.79
CA GLN A 383 7.73 1.86 15.71
C GLN A 383 7.07 0.48 15.70
N ILE A 384 7.85 -0.60 15.83
CA ILE A 384 7.33 -1.97 15.96
C ILE A 384 6.46 -2.11 17.21
N ALA A 385 6.94 -1.59 18.35
CA ALA A 385 6.17 -1.61 19.60
C ALA A 385 4.85 -0.84 19.47
N TYR A 386 4.85 0.34 18.83
CA TYR A 386 3.62 1.08 18.54
C TYR A 386 2.64 0.24 17.71
N SER A 387 3.10 -0.38 16.62
CA SER A 387 2.24 -1.22 15.77
C SER A 387 1.61 -2.38 16.55
N ASN A 388 2.41 -3.09 17.35
CA ASN A 388 1.95 -4.21 18.18
C ASN A 388 0.98 -3.78 19.29
N GLU A 389 1.17 -2.57 19.87
CA GLU A 389 0.27 -2.03 20.89
C GLU A 389 -0.99 -1.37 20.32
N ALA A 390 -0.92 -0.83 19.10
CA ALA A 390 -2.04 -0.19 18.41
C ALA A 390 -3.02 -1.22 17.84
N MET A 391 -2.54 -2.37 17.34
CA MET A 391 -3.39 -3.37 16.70
C MET A 391 -4.52 -3.90 17.61
N PRO A 392 -4.27 -4.28 18.88
CA PRO A 392 -5.35 -4.66 19.80
C PRO A 392 -6.34 -3.53 20.08
N VAL A 393 -5.89 -2.27 20.09
CA VAL A 393 -6.78 -1.10 20.23
C VAL A 393 -7.69 -1.02 19.02
N VAL A 394 -7.17 -1.08 17.80
CA VAL A 394 -7.99 -1.04 16.58
C VAL A 394 -8.98 -2.20 16.54
N ASN A 395 -8.51 -3.42 16.81
CA ASN A 395 -9.35 -4.63 16.78
C ASN A 395 -10.49 -4.59 17.80
N GLN A 396 -10.35 -3.84 18.90
CA GLN A 396 -11.44 -3.62 19.86
C GLN A 396 -12.64 -2.89 19.23
N TYR A 397 -12.40 -1.97 18.29
CA TYR A 397 -13.44 -1.14 17.67
C TYR A 397 -13.81 -1.61 16.26
N ILE A 398 -12.89 -2.25 15.56
CA ILE A 398 -13.05 -2.83 14.23
C ILE A 398 -12.55 -4.28 14.30
N PRO A 399 -13.38 -5.22 14.79
CA PRO A 399 -12.97 -6.61 14.92
C PRO A 399 -12.66 -7.20 13.54
N GLY A 400 -11.44 -7.71 13.35
CA GLY A 400 -10.99 -8.24 12.05
C GLY A 400 -11.81 -9.44 11.57
N ASP A 401 -12.38 -10.20 12.51
CA ASP A 401 -13.29 -11.32 12.25
C ASP A 401 -14.70 -10.90 11.81
N GLU A 402 -15.02 -9.60 11.82
CA GLU A 402 -16.27 -9.04 11.32
C GLU A 402 -16.14 -8.21 10.03
N THR A 403 -14.92 -7.90 9.58
CA THR A 403 -14.67 -7.10 8.35
C THR A 403 -14.22 -7.96 7.19
N SER A 404 -14.17 -7.44 5.97
CA SER A 404 -13.51 -8.10 4.82
C SER A 404 -12.77 -7.07 4.00
N PHE A 405 -12.02 -7.52 3.00
CA PHE A 405 -11.46 -6.64 1.99
C PHE A 405 -11.63 -7.22 0.59
N THR A 406 -11.39 -6.39 -0.40
CA THR A 406 -11.13 -6.84 -1.77
C THR A 406 -10.02 -6.02 -2.37
N ILE A 407 -9.22 -6.65 -3.22
CA ILE A 407 -8.17 -6.01 -3.97
C ILE A 407 -8.20 -6.46 -5.42
N ILE A 408 -8.06 -5.52 -6.35
CA ILE A 408 -7.99 -5.73 -7.80
C ILE A 408 -6.92 -4.80 -8.36
N ALA A 409 -6.19 -5.20 -9.40
CA ALA A 409 -5.15 -4.36 -9.99
C ALA A 409 -5.36 -4.11 -11.50
N PHE A 410 -4.96 -2.93 -11.96
CA PHE A 410 -4.98 -2.51 -13.37
C PHE A 410 -3.66 -1.85 -13.80
N PRO A 411 -3.25 -1.96 -15.08
CA PRO A 411 -2.04 -1.34 -15.52
C PRO A 411 -2.20 0.18 -15.62
N VAL A 412 -1.08 0.90 -15.53
CA VAL A 412 -0.95 2.33 -15.86
C VAL A 412 -0.19 2.53 -17.17
N PRO A 413 -0.29 3.70 -17.83
CA PRO A 413 0.37 3.97 -19.11
C PRO A 413 1.88 3.73 -19.15
N ALA A 414 2.56 3.82 -18.00
CA ALA A 414 3.98 3.50 -17.88
C ALA A 414 4.34 2.07 -18.32
N ILE A 415 3.37 1.15 -18.40
CA ILE A 415 3.58 -0.23 -18.86
C ILE A 415 4.03 -0.34 -20.33
N GLY A 416 3.92 0.74 -21.10
CA GLY A 416 4.48 0.85 -22.44
C GLY A 416 3.44 1.13 -23.52
N THR A 417 3.87 1.04 -24.78
CA THR A 417 3.07 1.43 -25.95
C THR A 417 1.81 0.60 -26.15
N ASP A 418 1.80 -0.64 -25.64
CA ASP A 418 0.67 -1.56 -25.73
C ASP A 418 -0.30 -1.42 -24.54
N PHE A 419 -0.29 -0.27 -23.84
CA PHE A 419 -1.12 0.00 -22.66
C PHE A 419 -2.58 -0.39 -22.85
N ALA A 420 -3.20 -0.01 -23.97
CA ALA A 420 -4.61 -0.28 -24.24
C ALA A 420 -4.91 -1.79 -24.37
N GLU A 421 -4.02 -2.53 -25.04
CA GLU A 421 -4.11 -3.97 -25.21
C GLU A 421 -3.85 -4.72 -23.90
N ILE A 422 -2.83 -4.30 -23.14
CA ILE A 422 -2.51 -4.89 -21.83
C ILE A 422 -3.62 -4.62 -20.82
N PHE A 423 -4.23 -3.43 -20.83
CA PHE A 423 -5.40 -3.11 -20.02
C PHE A 423 -6.57 -4.04 -20.37
N HIS A 424 -6.82 -4.28 -21.66
CA HIS A 424 -7.86 -5.21 -22.10
C HIS A 424 -7.62 -6.66 -21.64
N GLU A 425 -6.38 -7.16 -21.76
CA GLU A 425 -6.03 -8.48 -21.24
C GLU A 425 -6.11 -8.52 -19.71
N THR A 426 -5.83 -7.42 -19.02
CA THR A 426 -5.99 -7.33 -17.55
C THR A 426 -7.46 -7.41 -17.15
N ILE A 427 -8.38 -6.79 -17.90
CA ILE A 427 -9.83 -7.00 -17.70
C ILE A 427 -10.19 -8.47 -17.87
N ARG A 428 -9.63 -9.17 -18.88
CA ARG A 428 -9.83 -10.61 -19.05
C ARG A 428 -9.31 -11.40 -17.86
N ILE A 429 -8.08 -11.13 -17.40
CA ILE A 429 -7.46 -11.78 -16.24
C ILE A 429 -8.33 -11.60 -14.99
N ASN A 430 -8.75 -10.37 -14.70
CA ASN A 430 -9.57 -10.06 -13.53
C ASN A 430 -10.97 -10.69 -13.60
N THR A 431 -11.48 -10.95 -14.80
CA THR A 431 -12.84 -11.46 -15.02
C THR A 431 -12.92 -12.94 -15.43
N LEU A 432 -11.86 -13.71 -15.15
CA LEU A 432 -11.86 -15.17 -15.30
C LEU A 432 -12.99 -15.82 -14.49
N ASP A 433 -13.51 -16.95 -14.98
CA ASP A 433 -14.70 -17.58 -14.41
C ASP A 433 -14.42 -18.21 -13.03
N TYR A 434 -15.08 -17.65 -12.01
CA TYR A 434 -14.96 -18.07 -10.63
C TYR A 434 -15.34 -19.55 -10.41
N GLU A 435 -16.45 -20.02 -10.97
CA GLU A 435 -16.97 -21.37 -10.73
C GLU A 435 -16.15 -22.46 -11.43
N GLU A 436 -15.51 -22.11 -12.54
CA GLU A 436 -14.57 -22.96 -13.25
C GLU A 436 -13.26 -23.11 -12.48
N TYR A 437 -12.63 -21.99 -12.08
CA TYR A 437 -11.37 -22.03 -11.33
C TYR A 437 -11.54 -22.70 -9.97
N LYS A 438 -12.65 -22.44 -9.26
CA LYS A 438 -13.02 -23.15 -8.04
C LYS A 438 -12.94 -24.68 -8.20
N LYS A 439 -13.45 -25.23 -9.31
CA LYS A 439 -13.44 -26.68 -9.58
C LYS A 439 -12.04 -27.17 -9.92
N ILE A 440 -11.30 -26.43 -10.75
CA ILE A 440 -9.93 -26.78 -11.14
C ILE A 440 -9.02 -26.83 -9.90
N GLN A 441 -9.06 -25.80 -9.08
CA GLN A 441 -8.28 -25.69 -7.85
C GLN A 441 -8.69 -26.75 -6.83
N GLN A 442 -9.97 -27.07 -6.70
CA GLN A 442 -10.42 -28.15 -5.81
C GLN A 442 -9.81 -29.51 -6.18
N ASN A 443 -9.68 -29.82 -7.48
CA ASN A 443 -9.03 -31.06 -7.92
C ASN A 443 -7.54 -31.10 -7.47
N LEU A 444 -6.86 -29.94 -7.43
CA LEU A 444 -5.51 -29.84 -6.89
C LEU A 444 -5.49 -30.05 -5.38
N VAL A 445 -6.37 -29.35 -4.65
CA VAL A 445 -6.51 -29.47 -3.18
C VAL A 445 -6.75 -30.93 -2.77
N ASP A 446 -7.65 -31.65 -3.45
CA ASP A 446 -7.96 -33.04 -3.13
C ASP A 446 -6.76 -34.00 -3.31
N VAL A 447 -5.82 -33.68 -4.21
CA VAL A 447 -4.56 -34.42 -4.35
C VAL A 447 -3.54 -33.98 -3.30
N LEU A 448 -3.43 -32.68 -3.04
CA LEU A 448 -2.52 -32.09 -2.06
C LEU A 448 -2.84 -32.51 -0.62
N ASP A 449 -4.11 -32.63 -0.25
CA ASP A 449 -4.57 -33.06 1.07
C ASP A 449 -4.18 -34.50 1.43
N GLN A 450 -3.73 -35.31 0.45
CA GLN A 450 -3.20 -36.65 0.70
C GLN A 450 -1.72 -36.66 1.14
N ALA A 451 -1.06 -35.51 1.08
CA ALA A 451 0.37 -35.39 1.32
C ALA A 451 0.73 -35.41 2.80
N ALA A 452 1.81 -36.12 3.14
CA ALA A 452 2.58 -35.86 4.35
C ALA A 452 3.56 -34.69 4.12
N TYR A 453 4.12 -34.62 2.91
CA TYR A 453 4.94 -33.51 2.45
C TYR A 453 4.88 -33.36 0.92
N VAL A 454 5.23 -32.18 0.43
CA VAL A 454 5.35 -31.87 -1.00
C VAL A 454 6.82 -31.67 -1.33
N THR A 455 7.26 -32.16 -2.50
CA THR A 455 8.59 -31.83 -3.05
C THR A 455 8.44 -30.93 -4.25
N VAL A 456 9.23 -29.86 -4.30
CA VAL A 456 9.30 -28.91 -5.42
C VAL A 456 10.73 -28.86 -5.95
N THR A 457 10.92 -29.04 -7.26
CA THR A 457 12.23 -28.97 -7.89
C THR A 457 12.30 -27.92 -8.99
N GLY A 458 13.47 -27.32 -9.18
CA GLY A 458 13.77 -26.46 -10.32
C GLY A 458 13.96 -27.27 -11.61
N ASN A 459 13.81 -26.59 -12.75
CA ASN A 459 14.15 -27.11 -14.05
C ASN A 459 15.67 -27.05 -14.24
N ALA A 460 16.31 -28.21 -14.25
CA ALA A 460 17.75 -28.30 -14.44
C ALA A 460 18.22 -27.73 -15.79
N GLU A 461 17.38 -27.72 -16.83
CA GLU A 461 17.72 -27.17 -18.14
C GLU A 461 17.86 -25.64 -18.13
N THR A 462 17.15 -24.95 -17.23
CA THR A 462 17.29 -23.49 -17.03
C THR A 462 18.37 -23.14 -16.02
N GLY A 463 19.06 -24.14 -15.45
CA GLY A 463 20.00 -23.94 -14.35
C GLY A 463 19.33 -23.61 -13.00
N ASN A 464 18.02 -23.79 -12.88
CA ASN A 464 17.33 -23.58 -11.60
C ASN A 464 17.65 -24.75 -10.65
N GLU A 465 18.13 -24.41 -9.46
CA GLU A 465 18.67 -25.36 -8.46
C GLU A 465 17.68 -25.64 -7.32
N THR A 466 16.43 -25.20 -7.46
CA THR A 466 15.41 -25.37 -6.42
C THR A 466 15.26 -26.85 -6.05
N HIS A 467 15.31 -27.15 -4.76
CA HIS A 467 14.96 -28.45 -4.21
C HIS A 467 14.39 -28.25 -2.81
N MET A 468 13.07 -28.19 -2.72
CA MET A 468 12.33 -27.93 -1.50
C MET A 468 11.53 -29.15 -1.09
N LYS A 469 11.49 -29.41 0.22
CA LYS A 469 10.57 -30.32 0.89
C LYS A 469 9.72 -29.51 1.86
N ILE A 470 8.41 -29.54 1.67
CA ILE A 470 7.43 -28.78 2.47
C ILE A 470 6.59 -29.76 3.28
N SER A 471 6.73 -29.73 4.60
CA SER A 471 5.92 -30.55 5.53
C SER A 471 4.53 -29.96 5.71
N LEU A 472 3.51 -30.83 5.76
CA LEU A 472 2.11 -30.42 5.90
C LEU A 472 1.49 -30.94 7.20
N HIS A 473 0.39 -30.33 7.63
CA HIS A 473 -0.33 -30.77 8.82
C HIS A 473 -0.99 -32.13 8.59
N THR A 474 -1.14 -32.90 9.67
CA THR A 474 -1.84 -34.19 9.61
C THR A 474 -3.35 -33.96 9.66
N LEU A 475 -4.05 -34.33 8.59
CA LEU A 475 -5.51 -34.34 8.56
C LEU A 475 -6.04 -35.53 9.37
N THR A 476 -6.81 -35.26 10.43
CA THR A 476 -7.42 -36.28 11.29
C THR A 476 -8.82 -36.69 10.83
N ASP A 477 -9.53 -35.77 10.16
CA ASP A 477 -10.83 -36.01 9.52
C ASP A 477 -10.84 -35.38 8.11
N PRO A 478 -10.29 -36.05 7.08
CA PRO A 478 -10.21 -35.51 5.72
C PRO A 478 -11.57 -35.20 5.06
N ALA A 479 -12.68 -35.66 5.64
CA ALA A 479 -14.01 -35.30 5.17
C ALA A 479 -14.45 -33.90 5.63
N LYS A 480 -13.76 -33.32 6.62
CA LYS A 480 -14.09 -32.01 7.21
C LYS A 480 -12.90 -31.06 7.30
N GLN A 481 -11.68 -31.57 7.09
CA GLN A 481 -10.44 -30.82 7.24
C GLN A 481 -9.70 -30.79 5.91
N THR A 482 -9.02 -29.68 5.65
CA THR A 482 -8.12 -29.49 4.51
C THR A 482 -6.88 -28.73 4.95
N ASN A 483 -5.77 -28.97 4.26
CA ASN A 483 -4.52 -28.23 4.45
C ASN A 483 -4.46 -27.00 3.55
N PHE A 484 -5.10 -27.03 2.38
CA PHE A 484 -4.96 -25.99 1.38
C PHE A 484 -6.23 -25.14 1.27
N GLU A 485 -6.06 -23.84 1.27
CA GLU A 485 -7.11 -22.90 0.92
C GLU A 485 -7.26 -22.79 -0.60
N ASN A 486 -8.50 -22.84 -1.07
CA ASN A 486 -8.88 -22.66 -2.46
C ASN A 486 -9.16 -21.17 -2.71
N CYS A 487 -8.09 -20.41 -2.98
CA CYS A 487 -8.15 -18.97 -3.20
C CYS A 487 -8.73 -18.66 -4.58
N VAL A 488 -10.00 -18.26 -4.57
CA VAL A 488 -10.74 -17.78 -5.73
C VAL A 488 -10.90 -16.27 -5.61
N ALA A 489 -11.54 -15.62 -6.58
CA ALA A 489 -11.72 -14.16 -6.61
C ALA A 489 -12.82 -13.69 -5.63
N ASP A 490 -12.69 -14.05 -4.35
CA ASP A 490 -13.56 -13.68 -3.23
C ASP A 490 -12.91 -12.65 -2.29
N VAL A 491 -11.60 -12.44 -2.34
CA VAL A 491 -10.91 -11.29 -1.72
C VAL A 491 -9.80 -10.74 -2.62
N ASN A 492 -9.00 -11.62 -3.23
CA ASN A 492 -7.90 -11.28 -4.12
C ASN A 492 -8.32 -11.50 -5.57
N ILE A 493 -8.37 -10.45 -6.37
CA ILE A 493 -8.72 -10.51 -7.79
C ILE A 493 -7.45 -10.24 -8.60
N PRO A 494 -7.04 -11.13 -9.52
CA PRO A 494 -7.80 -12.24 -10.10
C PRO A 494 -7.79 -13.54 -9.28
N VAL A 495 -8.61 -14.53 -9.69
CA VAL A 495 -8.44 -15.94 -9.26
C VAL A 495 -7.01 -16.40 -9.50
N GLY A 496 -6.50 -17.36 -8.72
CA GLY A 496 -5.31 -18.04 -9.22
C GLY A 496 -4.36 -18.74 -8.28
N GLU A 497 -4.75 -19.27 -7.12
CA GLU A 497 -3.82 -20.09 -6.33
C GLU A 497 -4.51 -21.10 -5.41
N VAL A 498 -3.74 -22.06 -4.92
CA VAL A 498 -4.07 -22.86 -3.74
C VAL A 498 -2.89 -22.77 -2.77
N PHE A 499 -3.13 -22.45 -1.50
CA PHE A 499 -2.05 -22.14 -0.55
C PHE A 499 -2.24 -22.80 0.81
N THR A 500 -1.18 -22.89 1.61
CA THR A 500 -1.19 -23.46 2.96
C THR A 500 -0.13 -22.81 3.85
N SER A 501 -0.37 -22.72 5.16
CA SER A 501 0.72 -22.48 6.11
C SER A 501 1.42 -23.79 6.43
N PRO A 502 2.72 -23.95 6.12
CA PRO A 502 3.40 -25.22 6.30
C PRO A 502 3.78 -25.48 7.76
N VAL A 503 3.96 -26.76 8.09
CA VAL A 503 4.66 -27.16 9.32
C VAL A 503 6.14 -26.83 9.15
N LEU A 504 6.74 -26.09 10.09
CA LEU A 504 8.14 -25.70 9.96
C LEU A 504 9.05 -26.92 10.15
N ALA A 505 8.77 -27.78 11.14
CA ALA A 505 9.56 -28.98 11.37
C ALA A 505 9.59 -29.90 10.14
N GLY A 506 10.81 -30.21 9.67
CA GLY A 506 11.02 -31.05 8.50
C GLY A 506 10.82 -30.36 7.14
N THR A 507 10.43 -29.08 7.12
CA THR A 507 10.47 -28.23 5.93
C THR A 507 11.90 -27.75 5.70
N GLU A 508 12.49 -28.06 4.55
CA GLU A 508 13.91 -27.81 4.28
C GLU A 508 14.20 -27.78 2.78
N GLY A 509 15.29 -27.09 2.41
CA GLY A 509 15.75 -27.07 1.02
C GLY A 509 16.37 -25.75 0.58
N LEU A 510 16.63 -25.67 -0.72
CA LEU A 510 17.09 -24.47 -1.40
C LEU A 510 15.98 -23.96 -2.33
N LEU A 511 15.60 -22.70 -2.19
CA LEU A 511 14.83 -21.95 -3.17
C LEU A 511 15.81 -21.16 -4.04
N HIS A 512 15.72 -21.32 -5.36
CA HIS A 512 16.52 -20.59 -6.34
C HIS A 512 15.59 -20.00 -7.39
N VAL A 513 15.69 -18.69 -7.65
CA VAL A 513 14.97 -18.01 -8.74
C VAL A 513 15.96 -17.16 -9.54
N SER A 514 16.00 -17.32 -10.86
CA SER A 514 16.98 -16.60 -11.68
C SER A 514 16.78 -15.08 -11.63
N GLN A 515 15.52 -14.64 -11.60
CA GLN A 515 15.14 -13.24 -11.48
C GLN A 515 13.76 -13.15 -10.82
N VAL A 516 13.63 -12.38 -9.75
CA VAL A 516 12.37 -12.17 -9.04
C VAL A 516 12.25 -10.72 -8.59
N TYR A 517 11.04 -10.17 -8.63
CA TYR A 517 10.75 -8.83 -8.14
C TYR A 517 10.06 -8.94 -6.79
N ILE A 518 10.55 -8.20 -5.81
CA ILE A 518 10.02 -8.18 -4.45
C ILE A 518 9.91 -6.72 -4.02
N GLY A 519 8.69 -6.22 -3.93
CA GLY A 519 8.44 -4.78 -3.86
C GLY A 519 8.99 -4.08 -5.11
N ASP A 520 9.65 -2.94 -4.92
CA ASP A 520 10.22 -2.15 -6.03
C ASP A 520 11.59 -2.68 -6.52
N PHE A 521 12.09 -3.79 -5.98
CA PHE A 521 13.45 -4.29 -6.23
C PHE A 521 13.47 -5.60 -7.03
N GLN A 522 14.28 -5.61 -8.10
CA GLN A 522 14.64 -6.82 -8.81
C GLN A 522 15.80 -7.55 -8.09
N PHE A 523 15.65 -8.82 -7.78
CA PHE A 523 16.72 -9.70 -7.31
C PHE A 523 17.22 -10.60 -8.42
N LYS A 524 18.54 -10.69 -8.58
CA LYS A 524 19.22 -11.51 -9.61
C LYS A 524 19.85 -12.75 -8.96
N ASN A 525 19.69 -13.93 -9.58
CA ASN A 525 20.19 -15.23 -9.07
C ASN A 525 19.89 -15.39 -7.56
N PHE A 526 18.63 -15.19 -7.20
CA PHE A 526 18.18 -15.18 -5.82
C PHE A 526 18.20 -16.60 -5.23
N ARG A 527 18.79 -16.75 -4.05
CA ARG A 527 18.92 -18.03 -3.34
C ARG A 527 18.54 -17.88 -1.89
N MET A 528 17.80 -18.84 -1.35
CA MET A 528 17.41 -18.89 0.06
C MET A 528 17.36 -20.32 0.57
N GLU A 529 18.12 -20.61 1.62
CA GLU A 529 18.20 -21.92 2.25
C GLU A 529 17.32 -22.00 3.50
N PHE A 530 16.63 -23.14 3.64
CA PHE A 530 15.72 -23.40 4.76
C PHE A 530 16.11 -24.66 5.53
N LYS A 531 16.02 -24.56 6.86
CA LYS A 531 16.11 -25.70 7.77
C LYS A 531 15.03 -25.61 8.83
N ASN A 532 14.20 -26.64 8.93
CA ASN A 532 13.01 -26.65 9.78
C ASN A 532 12.19 -25.37 9.59
N GLY A 533 11.91 -25.05 8.32
CA GLY A 533 11.05 -23.93 7.92
C GLY A 533 11.63 -22.55 8.21
N LYS A 534 12.89 -22.43 8.64
CA LYS A 534 13.53 -21.14 8.91
C LYS A 534 14.69 -20.88 7.97
N ILE A 535 14.86 -19.63 7.60
CA ILE A 535 15.97 -19.17 6.75
C ILE A 535 17.30 -19.39 7.49
N THR A 536 18.26 -20.05 6.84
CA THR A 536 19.61 -20.27 7.37
C THR A 536 20.71 -19.57 6.58
N ASP A 537 20.51 -19.35 5.29
CA ASP A 537 21.40 -18.54 4.44
C ASP A 537 20.63 -17.99 3.24
N TYR A 538 21.18 -16.95 2.60
CA TYR A 538 20.61 -16.31 1.42
C TYR A 538 21.66 -15.53 0.63
N SER A 539 21.43 -15.35 -0.67
CA SER A 539 22.29 -14.54 -1.54
C SER A 539 21.56 -14.02 -2.78
N CYS A 540 22.10 -12.97 -3.38
CA CYS A 540 21.75 -12.52 -4.74
C CYS A 540 22.96 -11.87 -5.43
N ASP A 541 22.92 -11.80 -6.75
CA ASP A 541 23.98 -11.28 -7.61
C ASP A 541 23.72 -9.81 -8.04
N ASN A 542 22.98 -9.06 -7.23
CA ASN A 542 22.69 -7.65 -7.47
C ASN A 542 23.95 -6.76 -7.43
N PHE A 543 24.94 -7.15 -6.63
CA PHE A 543 26.18 -6.42 -6.40
C PHE A 543 27.40 -7.31 -6.62
N ALA A 544 28.53 -6.69 -6.95
CA ALA A 544 29.79 -7.42 -7.10
C ALA A 544 30.34 -7.94 -5.75
N ASP A 545 30.03 -7.24 -4.64
CA ASP A 545 30.30 -7.73 -3.29
C ASP A 545 29.10 -8.56 -2.78
N PRO A 546 29.27 -9.87 -2.51
CA PRO A 546 28.21 -10.72 -1.99
C PRO A 546 27.60 -10.23 -0.68
N GLU A 547 28.38 -9.52 0.16
CA GLU A 547 27.88 -8.99 1.42
C GLU A 547 26.86 -7.86 1.23
N GLU A 548 26.97 -7.09 0.14
CA GLU A 548 25.96 -6.07 -0.22
C GLU A 548 24.66 -6.73 -0.67
N GLY A 549 24.73 -7.83 -1.43
CA GLY A 549 23.55 -8.64 -1.77
C GLY A 549 22.84 -9.21 -0.54
N LYS A 550 23.60 -9.72 0.44
CA LYS A 550 23.03 -10.16 1.73
C LYS A 550 22.39 -9.02 2.51
N LYS A 551 23.00 -7.84 2.55
CA LYS A 551 22.41 -6.67 3.21
C LYS A 551 21.10 -6.25 2.55
N LEU A 552 21.03 -6.27 1.22
CA LEU A 552 19.80 -5.98 0.48
C LEU A 552 18.67 -6.94 0.85
N ILE A 553 18.93 -8.26 0.82
CA ILE A 553 17.95 -9.27 1.23
C ILE A 553 17.51 -9.07 2.68
N ARG A 554 18.47 -8.82 3.59
CA ARG A 554 18.16 -8.60 5.01
C ARG A 554 17.21 -7.41 5.20
N GLN A 555 17.46 -6.31 4.50
CA GLN A 555 16.67 -5.08 4.63
C GLN A 555 15.30 -5.23 3.97
N GLN A 556 15.25 -5.76 2.74
CA GLN A 556 14.05 -5.74 1.93
C GLN A 556 13.12 -6.92 2.19
N ILE A 557 13.66 -8.11 2.45
CA ILE A 557 12.88 -9.34 2.65
C ILE A 557 12.76 -9.65 4.14
N LEU A 558 13.88 -9.71 4.87
CA LEU A 558 13.86 -10.06 6.29
C LEU A 558 13.44 -8.90 7.19
N LYS A 559 13.25 -7.69 6.65
CA LYS A 559 12.92 -6.47 7.41
C LYS A 559 13.81 -6.28 8.65
N ASN A 560 15.12 -6.50 8.46
CA ASN A 560 16.16 -6.44 9.48
C ASN A 560 16.11 -7.52 10.58
N HIS A 561 15.23 -8.52 10.47
CA HIS A 561 15.28 -9.72 11.32
C HIS A 561 16.46 -10.62 10.96
N ASP A 562 16.92 -11.43 11.92
CA ASP A 562 18.03 -12.37 11.71
C ASP A 562 17.63 -13.60 10.89
N THR A 563 16.38 -14.00 10.99
CA THR A 563 15.78 -15.11 10.26
C THR A 563 14.26 -14.95 10.28
N LEU A 564 13.59 -15.49 9.28
CA LEU A 564 12.13 -15.57 9.22
C LEU A 564 11.69 -17.03 9.03
N PRO A 565 10.51 -17.42 9.53
CA PRO A 565 9.89 -18.68 9.18
C PRO A 565 9.25 -18.64 7.79
N MET A 566 8.98 -19.80 7.22
CA MET A 566 8.12 -19.94 6.03
C MET A 566 6.66 -19.79 6.48
N GLY A 567 6.03 -18.71 6.06
CA GLY A 567 4.64 -18.41 6.38
C GLY A 567 3.64 -19.13 5.48
N GLU A 568 4.06 -19.42 4.24
CA GLU A 568 3.18 -19.98 3.20
C GLU A 568 3.95 -20.82 2.18
N PHE A 569 3.26 -21.84 1.67
CA PHE A 569 3.56 -22.47 0.39
C PHE A 569 2.29 -22.50 -0.48
N ALA A 570 2.43 -22.17 -1.75
CA ALA A 570 1.30 -22.09 -2.67
C ALA A 570 1.65 -22.54 -4.09
N ILE A 571 0.60 -22.87 -4.84
CA ILE A 571 0.66 -23.19 -6.26
C ILE A 571 -0.27 -22.23 -7.00
N GLY A 572 0.31 -21.24 -7.67
CA GLY A 572 -0.41 -20.39 -8.61
C GLY A 572 -1.02 -21.22 -9.74
N THR A 573 -2.19 -20.84 -10.20
CA THR A 573 -2.98 -21.49 -11.26
C THR A 573 -3.42 -20.52 -12.34
N ASN A 574 -3.08 -19.23 -12.28
CA ASN A 574 -3.47 -18.25 -13.30
C ASN A 574 -2.49 -18.26 -14.48
N THR A 575 -2.61 -19.29 -15.30
CA THR A 575 -1.77 -19.48 -16.49
C THR A 575 -2.09 -18.47 -17.59
N THR A 576 -3.29 -17.87 -17.60
CA THR A 576 -3.63 -16.73 -18.47
C THR A 576 -2.76 -15.51 -18.14
N ALA A 577 -2.66 -15.13 -16.85
CA ALA A 577 -1.79 -14.02 -16.43
C ALA A 577 -0.33 -14.29 -16.80
N TYR A 578 0.18 -15.50 -16.54
CA TYR A 578 1.51 -15.91 -16.97
C TYR A 578 1.73 -15.75 -18.49
N ALA A 579 0.76 -16.18 -19.30
CA ALA A 579 0.85 -16.10 -20.76
C ALA A 579 0.83 -14.65 -21.27
N VAL A 580 -0.01 -13.80 -20.68
CA VAL A 580 -0.05 -12.35 -20.98
C VAL A 580 1.26 -11.70 -20.58
N ALA A 581 1.78 -11.98 -19.37
CA ALA A 581 3.07 -11.46 -18.91
C ALA A 581 4.21 -11.80 -19.88
N LYS A 582 4.24 -13.05 -20.38
CA LYS A 582 5.26 -13.48 -21.35
C LYS A 582 5.07 -12.83 -22.73
N LYS A 583 3.84 -12.69 -23.20
CA LYS A 583 3.52 -12.07 -24.51
C LYS A 583 3.99 -10.62 -24.59
N TYR A 584 3.75 -9.85 -23.52
CA TYR A 584 4.10 -8.43 -23.45
C TYR A 584 5.42 -8.15 -22.74
N ASN A 585 6.09 -9.16 -22.21
CA ASN A 585 7.31 -9.04 -21.42
C ASN A 585 7.14 -8.08 -20.22
N ILE A 586 6.11 -8.35 -19.41
CA ILE A 586 5.70 -7.53 -18.25
C ILE A 586 5.64 -8.32 -16.95
N MET A 587 6.29 -9.49 -16.87
CA MET A 587 6.28 -10.32 -15.66
C MET A 587 6.82 -9.56 -14.45
N ASP A 588 7.84 -8.74 -14.68
CA ASP A 588 8.46 -7.85 -13.71
C ASP A 588 7.61 -6.65 -13.28
N LYS A 589 6.55 -6.38 -14.04
CA LYS A 589 5.66 -5.24 -13.81
C LYS A 589 4.41 -5.63 -13.04
N PHE A 590 4.12 -6.93 -12.90
CA PHE A 590 2.94 -7.34 -12.14
C PHE A 590 3.11 -7.07 -10.66
N PRO A 591 2.04 -6.60 -9.98
CA PRO A 591 2.04 -6.52 -8.54
C PRO A 591 2.03 -7.94 -7.97
N ILE A 592 2.50 -8.09 -6.72
CA ILE A 592 2.55 -9.40 -6.04
C ILE A 592 1.20 -10.12 -6.14
N LEU A 593 0.09 -9.38 -5.97
CA LEU A 593 -1.29 -9.85 -6.14
C LEU A 593 -1.52 -10.72 -7.39
N ILE A 594 -0.92 -10.34 -8.52
CA ILE A 594 -1.02 -11.08 -9.79
C ILE A 594 0.16 -12.04 -9.94
N ALA A 595 1.38 -11.59 -9.62
CA ALA A 595 2.61 -12.35 -9.84
C ALA A 595 2.62 -13.69 -9.07
N GLU A 596 2.14 -13.70 -7.82
CA GLU A 596 2.05 -14.91 -6.98
C GLU A 596 1.19 -16.00 -7.66
N LYS A 597 0.19 -15.60 -8.44
CA LYS A 597 -0.73 -16.50 -9.12
C LYS A 597 -0.16 -17.10 -10.41
N THR A 598 1.05 -16.71 -10.82
CA THR A 598 1.70 -17.12 -12.08
C THR A 598 2.71 -18.28 -11.96
N GLY A 599 2.80 -18.91 -10.79
CA GLY A 599 3.67 -20.06 -10.53
C GLY A 599 3.58 -20.51 -9.08
N PRO A 600 4.31 -21.56 -8.64
CA PRO A 600 4.42 -21.84 -7.22
C PRO A 600 5.23 -20.77 -6.50
N HIS A 601 4.79 -20.37 -5.31
CA HIS A 601 5.48 -19.39 -4.47
C HIS A 601 5.61 -19.84 -3.02
N PHE A 602 6.52 -19.15 -2.35
CA PHE A 602 6.86 -19.38 -0.95
C PHE A 602 6.92 -18.03 -0.25
N ALA A 603 6.18 -17.89 0.85
CA ALA A 603 6.25 -16.68 1.65
C ALA A 603 7.17 -16.85 2.85
N VAL A 604 7.98 -15.82 3.11
CA VAL A 604 8.77 -15.72 4.35
C VAL A 604 8.21 -14.64 5.26
N GLY A 605 8.15 -14.93 6.57
CA GLY A 605 7.55 -14.07 7.59
C GLY A 605 6.33 -14.71 8.24
N ASP A 606 5.35 -13.88 8.59
CA ASP A 606 4.11 -14.28 9.26
C ASP A 606 3.26 -15.20 8.37
N THR A 607 2.38 -16.01 8.96
CA THR A 607 1.42 -16.81 8.19
C THR A 607 0.43 -15.90 7.46
N CYS A 608 -0.19 -16.40 6.39
CA CYS A 608 -1.25 -15.67 5.67
C CYS A 608 -2.49 -15.39 6.56
N TYR A 609 -2.57 -16.06 7.71
CA TYR A 609 -3.61 -15.88 8.71
C TYR A 609 -3.16 -15.04 9.91
N SER A 610 -2.08 -14.26 9.81
CA SER A 610 -1.58 -13.43 10.90
C SER A 610 -2.72 -12.65 11.58
N TRP A 611 -2.84 -12.79 12.90
CA TRP A 611 -3.91 -12.26 13.77
C TRP A 611 -5.31 -12.85 13.57
N SER A 612 -5.47 -13.80 12.67
CA SER A 612 -6.72 -14.51 12.36
C SER A 612 -6.61 -16.03 12.57
N GLU A 613 -5.49 -16.53 13.10
CA GLU A 613 -5.23 -17.97 13.18
C GLU A 613 -6.21 -18.72 14.07
N ASP A 614 -6.75 -18.07 15.09
CA ASP A 614 -7.72 -18.66 16.02
C ASP A 614 -9.18 -18.63 15.48
N SER A 615 -9.42 -17.97 14.34
CA SER A 615 -10.73 -17.90 13.68
C SER A 615 -10.86 -19.00 12.64
N ALA A 616 -11.91 -19.82 12.72
CA ALA A 616 -12.15 -20.89 11.76
C ALA A 616 -12.43 -20.31 10.36
N VAL A 617 -11.72 -20.84 9.36
CA VAL A 617 -11.90 -20.50 7.95
C VAL A 617 -12.21 -21.77 7.17
N TYR A 618 -13.03 -21.64 6.13
CA TYR A 618 -13.61 -22.77 5.41
C TYR A 618 -13.43 -22.58 3.92
N ASN A 619 -13.09 -23.68 3.23
CA ASN A 619 -13.09 -23.69 1.78
C ASN A 619 -14.53 -23.67 1.23
N PRO A 620 -14.70 -23.33 -0.06
CA PRO A 620 -15.99 -23.39 -0.74
C PRO A 620 -16.67 -24.77 -0.77
N ASP A 621 -15.95 -25.85 -0.43
CA ASP A 621 -16.47 -27.21 -0.26
C ASP A 621 -16.98 -27.51 1.16
N GLY A 622 -16.80 -26.56 2.10
CA GLY A 622 -17.22 -26.63 3.50
C GLY A 622 -16.20 -27.28 4.44
N LYS A 623 -15.01 -27.68 3.97
CA LYS A 623 -13.94 -28.18 4.85
C LYS A 623 -13.27 -27.02 5.59
N GLU A 624 -12.99 -27.22 6.87
CA GLU A 624 -12.20 -26.29 7.68
C GLU A 624 -10.73 -26.37 7.29
N ILE A 625 -10.13 -25.22 7.04
CA ILE A 625 -8.69 -25.12 6.79
C ILE A 625 -7.99 -25.15 8.15
N ILE A 626 -7.22 -26.20 8.41
CA ILE A 626 -6.54 -26.39 9.69
C ILE A 626 -5.12 -25.80 9.71
N ALA A 627 -4.53 -25.61 8.53
CA ALA A 627 -3.17 -25.11 8.35
C ALA A 627 -3.14 -23.58 8.42
N ARG A 628 -3.52 -23.02 9.59
CA ARG A 628 -3.57 -21.57 9.85
C ARG A 628 -2.38 -21.04 10.66
N ASP A 629 -1.80 -21.90 11.49
CA ASP A 629 -0.65 -21.57 12.31
C ASP A 629 0.51 -22.55 12.12
N ASN A 630 1.68 -22.14 12.59
CA ASN A 630 2.90 -22.92 12.59
C ASN A 630 3.60 -22.75 13.94
N GLU A 631 4.76 -23.39 14.12
CA GLU A 631 5.46 -23.41 15.40
C GLU A 631 5.87 -22.02 15.91
N ILE A 632 5.96 -21.01 15.03
CA ILE A 632 6.28 -19.64 15.41
C ILE A 632 5.02 -18.81 15.67
N SER A 633 4.03 -18.85 14.79
CA SER A 633 2.77 -18.11 15.03
C SER A 633 2.01 -18.67 16.25
N LEU A 634 2.20 -19.94 16.63
CA LEU A 634 1.66 -20.50 17.88
C LEU A 634 2.21 -19.85 19.15
N LEU A 635 3.41 -19.23 19.10
CA LEU A 635 3.97 -18.51 20.23
C LEU A 635 3.08 -17.34 20.67
N ARG A 636 2.11 -16.89 19.84
CA ARG A 636 1.14 -15.83 20.20
C ARG A 636 0.35 -16.16 21.47
N LYS A 637 0.17 -17.46 21.75
CA LYS A 637 -0.55 -17.97 22.93
C LYS A 637 0.27 -17.82 24.22
N GLU A 638 1.58 -17.60 24.10
CA GLU A 638 2.51 -17.41 25.21
C GLU A 638 3.05 -15.97 25.27
N ASP A 639 3.53 -15.46 24.12
CA ASP A 639 4.15 -14.15 23.94
C ASP A 639 3.99 -13.67 22.49
N VAL A 640 3.03 -12.76 22.27
CA VAL A 640 2.69 -12.16 20.97
C VAL A 640 3.91 -11.52 20.29
N SER A 641 4.86 -10.97 21.05
CA SER A 641 6.06 -10.32 20.50
C SER A 641 7.02 -11.29 19.81
N LYS A 642 6.85 -12.60 20.03
CA LYS A 642 7.66 -13.67 19.40
C LYS A 642 6.98 -14.35 18.22
N ALA A 643 5.72 -14.03 17.97
CA ALA A 643 4.88 -14.70 16.98
C ALA A 643 4.80 -13.95 15.65
N TYR A 644 4.85 -12.62 15.71
CA TYR A 644 4.61 -11.73 14.58
C TYR A 644 5.82 -10.85 14.30
N PHE A 645 6.35 -10.96 13.08
CA PHE A 645 7.45 -10.18 12.55
C PHE A 645 6.98 -8.91 11.83
N GLY A 646 5.69 -8.85 11.46
CA GLY A 646 5.08 -7.72 10.77
C GLY A 646 5.42 -7.69 9.28
N CYS A 647 5.78 -8.84 8.71
CA CYS A 647 6.09 -8.98 7.29
C CYS A 647 5.64 -10.33 6.75
N HIS A 648 5.26 -10.35 5.48
CA HIS A 648 4.95 -11.54 4.68
C HIS A 648 5.43 -11.21 3.27
N THR A 649 6.32 -12.03 2.71
CA THR A 649 6.98 -11.73 1.43
C THR A 649 6.99 -12.95 0.53
N ASP A 650 6.23 -12.88 -0.55
CA ASP A 650 6.08 -13.92 -1.55
C ASP A 650 7.23 -13.97 -2.56
N ILE A 651 7.67 -15.18 -2.86
CA ILE A 651 8.76 -15.44 -3.81
C ILE A 651 8.29 -16.53 -4.78
N THR A 652 7.93 -16.12 -6.00
CA THR A 652 7.38 -17.01 -7.04
C THR A 652 8.47 -17.59 -7.94
N ILE A 653 8.41 -18.89 -8.20
CA ILE A 653 9.18 -19.56 -9.26
C ILE A 653 8.38 -19.51 -10.56
N PRO A 654 8.90 -18.91 -11.64
CA PRO A 654 8.22 -18.93 -12.94
C PRO A 654 8.02 -20.36 -13.45
N TYR A 655 6.90 -20.66 -14.12
CA TYR A 655 6.67 -22.01 -14.69
C TYR A 655 7.76 -22.47 -15.65
N SER A 656 8.46 -21.56 -16.34
CA SER A 656 9.59 -21.88 -17.21
C SER A 656 10.79 -22.44 -16.46
N GLU A 657 10.97 -22.05 -15.20
CA GLU A 657 12.06 -22.50 -14.32
C GLU A 657 11.64 -23.64 -13.39
N LEU A 658 10.36 -24.02 -13.39
CA LEU A 658 9.82 -25.06 -12.55
C LEU A 658 10.04 -26.45 -13.15
N GLY A 659 10.59 -27.36 -12.35
CA GLY A 659 10.65 -28.79 -12.64
C GLY A 659 9.34 -29.48 -12.25
N ASP A 660 9.40 -30.30 -11.19
CA ASP A 660 8.28 -31.12 -10.75
C ASP A 660 7.73 -30.63 -9.40
N ILE A 661 6.41 -30.74 -9.23
CA ILE A 661 5.76 -30.71 -7.91
C ILE A 661 5.14 -32.08 -7.68
N THR A 662 5.55 -32.74 -6.60
CA THR A 662 5.10 -34.09 -6.26
C THR A 662 4.62 -34.16 -4.81
N VAL A 663 3.41 -34.68 -4.63
CA VAL A 663 2.85 -35.05 -3.33
C VAL A 663 3.43 -36.38 -2.90
N VAL A 664 3.96 -36.45 -1.67
CA VAL A 664 4.38 -37.70 -1.05
C VAL A 664 3.46 -38.02 0.11
N CYS A 665 2.68 -39.09 -0.04
CA CYS A 665 1.73 -39.58 0.94
C CYS A 665 2.45 -40.23 2.14
N SER A 666 1.74 -40.37 3.27
CA SER A 666 2.26 -41.07 4.47
C SER A 666 2.62 -42.54 4.22
N ASP A 667 1.98 -43.17 3.22
CA ASP A 667 2.23 -44.55 2.79
C ASP A 667 3.37 -44.67 1.75
N GLY A 668 4.00 -43.56 1.38
CA GLY A 668 5.09 -43.49 0.41
C GLY A 668 4.67 -43.40 -1.06
N ARG A 669 3.35 -43.38 -1.37
CA ARG A 669 2.88 -43.08 -2.74
C ARG A 669 3.34 -41.69 -3.15
N LYS A 670 3.73 -41.57 -4.42
CA LYS A 670 4.12 -40.31 -5.06
C LYS A 670 3.09 -39.94 -6.10
N LEU A 671 2.39 -38.82 -5.90
CA LEU A 671 1.37 -38.32 -6.81
C LEU A 671 1.90 -37.05 -7.49
N PRO A 672 2.11 -37.07 -8.81
CA PRO A 672 2.60 -35.88 -9.50
C PRO A 672 1.48 -34.84 -9.60
N VAL A 673 1.80 -33.60 -9.28
CA VAL A 673 0.89 -32.44 -9.42
C VAL A 673 1.28 -31.64 -10.66
N ILE A 674 2.58 -31.34 -10.77
CA ILE A 674 3.20 -30.71 -11.92
C ILE A 674 4.38 -31.57 -12.39
N ARG A 675 4.54 -31.70 -13.71
CA ARG A 675 5.72 -32.29 -14.34
C ARG A 675 6.30 -31.36 -15.39
N ASN A 676 7.58 -31.03 -15.28
CA ASN A 676 8.27 -30.07 -16.17
C ASN A 676 7.45 -28.79 -16.40
N GLY A 677 6.97 -28.18 -15.32
CA GLY A 677 6.16 -26.96 -15.37
C GLY A 677 4.73 -27.11 -15.91
N ARG A 678 4.23 -28.33 -16.13
CA ARG A 678 2.85 -28.60 -16.62
C ARG A 678 2.00 -29.34 -15.61
N PHE A 679 0.74 -28.93 -15.47
CA PHE A 679 -0.22 -29.59 -14.58
C PHE A 679 -0.60 -30.98 -15.11
N VAL A 680 -0.59 -32.00 -14.25
CA VAL A 680 -0.92 -33.39 -14.64
C VAL A 680 -2.04 -34.02 -13.80
N VAL A 681 -2.64 -33.26 -12.89
CA VAL A 681 -3.82 -33.68 -12.13
C VAL A 681 -5.03 -33.70 -13.06
N THR A 682 -5.89 -34.72 -12.92
CA THR A 682 -7.13 -34.79 -13.70
C THR A 682 -8.04 -33.62 -13.35
N GLY A 683 -8.58 -32.94 -14.36
CA GLY A 683 -9.44 -31.77 -14.18
C GLY A 683 -8.69 -30.43 -14.15
N THR A 684 -7.37 -30.43 -14.42
CA THR A 684 -6.55 -29.22 -14.54
C THR A 684 -6.05 -28.98 -15.96
N GLU A 685 -6.59 -29.70 -16.95
CA GLU A 685 -6.11 -29.67 -18.34
C GLU A 685 -6.20 -28.27 -18.95
N LYS A 686 -7.24 -27.52 -18.60
CA LYS A 686 -7.47 -26.15 -19.07
C LYS A 686 -6.31 -25.21 -18.74
N LEU A 687 -5.66 -25.39 -17.58
CA LEU A 687 -4.52 -24.56 -17.18
C LEU A 687 -3.36 -24.68 -18.18
N ASN A 688 -3.19 -25.84 -18.81
CA ASN A 688 -2.12 -26.07 -19.77
C ASN A 688 -2.40 -25.45 -21.15
N GLU A 689 -3.63 -25.06 -21.49
CA GLU A 689 -3.97 -24.47 -22.78
C GLU A 689 -3.21 -23.15 -23.01
N GLU A 690 -3.24 -22.27 -22.00
CA GLU A 690 -2.53 -20.98 -22.03
C GLU A 690 -1.01 -21.18 -22.03
N LEU A 691 -0.52 -22.14 -21.23
CA LEU A 691 0.91 -22.45 -21.19
C LEU A 691 1.42 -23.01 -22.54
N ASN A 692 0.57 -23.66 -23.35
CA ASN A 692 0.92 -24.16 -24.68
C ASN A 692 0.94 -23.05 -25.72
N ALA A 693 0.06 -22.04 -25.60
CA ALA A 693 0.02 -20.89 -26.51
C ALA A 693 1.28 -20.02 -26.43
N THR A 694 2.13 -20.24 -25.42
CA THR A 694 3.38 -19.50 -25.21
C THR A 694 4.65 -20.23 -25.67
N VAL A 695 4.53 -21.42 -26.26
CA VAL A 695 5.67 -22.22 -26.77
C VAL A 695 6.00 -21.88 -28.21
#